data_AF-A0A1G9PFZ6-F1
#
_entry.id   AF-A0A1G9PFZ6-F1
#
_cell.length_a   1.000
_cell.length_b   1.000
_cell.length_c   1.000
_cell.angle_alpha   90.00
_cell.angle_beta   90.00
_cell.angle_gamma   90.00
#
_symmetry.space_group_name_H-M   'P 1'
#
loop_
_entity.id
_entity.type
_entity.pdbx_description
1 polymer ?
#
loop_
_entity_poly.entity_id
_entity_poly.type
_entity_poly.pdbx_seq_one_letter_code
_entity_poly.pdbx_strand_id
1 'polypeptide(L)'
;MDRNANGRTDRSTDRNMGSGADRNMSRKAGRSTDRKKNPAGGSDRGCSGYRKNRRGRQQLLLLAAALIGAMLLLVLAHDSPGGGQQAADGRETGKNSAGMVPAGARGTGPTADSMIGQAFAKEDPELAAWMQPAAEPVEIERQIFDRTGAGTEAVSAGPLEKIAFTAGNNNRFQRSFPVQIDAGNLGGTEGTFCWAVFLPADMTGHPCILFSDYTEVSLAPLQEGERLNGANLLPDEKGGAGDKADQGTRTYASGDEVSGLWNGSAFHVLMTGTDGSVQEDTLYVFSCTGTASMYLDTASGSMAAVDGDMLKQTSEAVEYLVCTPDGAADCAGYGSVSGRGNSTWKMPKRPYNLNLSEKQSVLGMTNCKKLCLLSNSFDRTNLLNRISSQLAQSMQVRDTPQGEFVNLFLNGKYNGLYFLSQRPREGGSVHIQKLDNQILKVNGRTKPPQVVEDDEEDDDSSAAGELSSAGTSGTGTASAGTSSPDRSSSGTSSGIKKSELPKRIALHKEGERLKKWAYSWQREPADNTGGYLLQQYEKYSGTDCWFSTVHRRFRIMSPSWPTIGEVNYLQDYMLAAERAIYSEDGIDPETDKGFGEYLDLPSWKDMFLLEEFFVEWDSERWSFYLIKDRGDPLLYCGPMWDFDHSAGTMLYGNYPETAVSLLMLRDTRHGWMNRLLTHKDFEEELHKRWQEYISPLVHSFLDTQFKEEVSAIESAAYMNNIRRGNENDFRTDEEQLNTWLQRRAAFLDNYVKDPDAFSCVQYSFQWGNLSHYVPTGEVLGYLPLPEYGETQVKTQILKNEIIGWQDEDGNPVSADIVIDRDRTFTPVYK
;
A
#
# COMPACT_ATOMS: atom_id res chain seq x y z
N MET A 1 39.95 -23.58 -19.21
CA MET A 1 41.13 -22.84 -19.68
C MET A 1 40.90 -22.53 -21.15
N ASP A 2 40.76 -21.25 -21.50
CA ASP A 2 41.15 -20.74 -22.83
C ASP A 2 41.39 -19.23 -22.71
N ARG A 3 42.23 -18.65 -23.59
CA ARG A 3 42.90 -17.36 -23.35
C ARG A 3 42.77 -16.38 -24.52
N ASN A 4 42.66 -15.10 -24.15
CA ASN A 4 43.21 -13.90 -24.82
C ASN A 4 42.64 -13.49 -26.21
N ALA A 5 42.66 -12.22 -26.63
CA ALA A 5 42.81 -10.95 -25.88
C ALA A 5 42.54 -9.71 -26.79
N ASN A 6 42.15 -8.60 -26.14
CA ASN A 6 42.47 -7.18 -26.42
C ASN A 6 42.20 -6.50 -27.79
N GLY A 7 41.64 -5.28 -27.70
CA GLY A 7 41.62 -4.28 -28.76
C GLY A 7 40.93 -2.95 -28.37
N ARG A 8 41.53 -2.15 -27.47
CA ARG A 8 41.00 -0.87 -26.96
C ARG A 8 41.83 0.32 -27.46
N THR A 9 41.19 1.39 -27.94
CA THR A 9 41.59 2.84 -27.95
C THR A 9 40.53 3.59 -28.77
N ASP A 10 39.77 4.62 -28.38
CA ASP A 10 39.82 5.72 -27.38
C ASP A 10 40.10 7.13 -27.99
N ARG A 11 39.06 7.98 -27.90
CA ARG A 11 38.99 9.46 -27.79
C ARG A 11 39.60 10.48 -28.80
N SER A 12 38.69 11.39 -29.18
CA SER A 12 38.76 12.88 -29.06
C SER A 12 39.23 13.78 -30.22
N THR A 13 38.39 14.80 -30.50
CA THR A 13 38.66 16.22 -30.91
C THR A 13 39.76 16.53 -31.93
N ASP A 14 39.56 17.36 -32.96
CA ASP A 14 39.13 18.77 -32.87
C ASP A 14 38.68 19.38 -34.24
N ARG A 15 38.39 20.69 -34.26
CA ARG A 15 37.85 21.53 -35.36
C ARG A 15 38.80 21.66 -36.59
N ASN A 16 38.28 21.99 -37.80
CA ASN A 16 38.10 23.39 -38.30
C ASN A 16 37.93 23.56 -39.85
N MET A 17 37.15 24.58 -40.25
CA MET A 17 37.14 25.40 -41.51
C MET A 17 36.82 24.83 -42.93
N GLY A 18 36.05 25.65 -43.70
CA GLY A 18 35.94 25.62 -45.19
C GLY A 18 34.50 25.81 -45.73
N SER A 19 33.85 26.98 -45.69
CA SER A 19 34.00 28.20 -46.52
C SER A 19 33.18 28.26 -47.83
N GLY A 20 32.30 29.27 -47.97
CA GLY A 20 31.50 29.63 -49.18
C GLY A 20 30.01 29.83 -48.84
N ALA A 21 29.45 31.03 -48.67
CA ALA A 21 29.20 32.12 -49.64
C ALA A 21 28.35 31.62 -50.85
N ASP A 22 27.25 32.28 -51.29
CA ASP A 22 26.93 33.72 -51.14
C ASP A 22 25.40 34.04 -51.32
N ARG A 23 24.97 35.14 -50.67
CA ARG A 23 23.92 36.13 -51.07
C ARG A 23 22.44 35.80 -51.45
N ASN A 24 21.57 36.22 -50.52
CA ASN A 24 20.69 37.43 -50.57
C ASN A 24 19.39 37.56 -51.43
N MET A 25 18.33 37.95 -50.70
CA MET A 25 17.36 39.05 -50.96
C MET A 25 16.04 38.87 -51.77
N SER A 26 14.94 39.19 -51.06
CA SER A 26 13.91 40.21 -51.41
C SER A 26 12.58 39.83 -52.10
N ARG A 27 11.47 40.07 -51.36
CA ARG A 27 10.12 40.64 -51.71
C ARG A 27 9.07 39.95 -50.81
N LYS A 28 8.34 40.56 -49.88
CA LYS A 28 7.68 41.88 -49.69
C LYS A 28 6.37 42.09 -50.48
N ALA A 29 5.28 42.24 -49.70
CA ALA A 29 4.02 42.98 -49.92
C ALA A 29 2.78 42.28 -50.53
N GLY A 30 1.62 42.51 -49.88
CA GLY A 30 0.26 42.24 -50.37
C GLY A 30 -0.80 42.38 -49.26
N ARG A 31 -1.55 43.50 -49.19
CA ARG A 31 -2.60 43.78 -48.18
C ARG A 31 -3.72 44.67 -48.78
N SER A 32 -4.95 44.15 -48.88
CA SER A 32 -6.22 44.90 -49.08
C SER A 32 -7.39 43.89 -49.12
N THR A 33 -8.41 43.92 -48.23
CA THR A 33 -9.61 44.79 -48.26
C THR A 33 -10.34 44.84 -49.60
N ASP A 34 -11.60 44.36 -49.69
CA ASP A 34 -12.80 45.20 -49.48
C ASP A 34 -14.15 44.41 -49.49
N ARG A 35 -15.25 45.07 -49.12
CA ARG A 35 -16.66 44.57 -49.04
C ARG A 35 -17.41 44.61 -50.38
N LYS A 36 -18.45 43.75 -50.55
CA LYS A 36 -19.85 44.16 -50.93
C LYS A 36 -20.92 43.03 -51.03
N LYS A 37 -22.02 43.22 -50.29
CA LYS A 37 -23.48 43.04 -50.61
C LYS A 37 -24.03 41.72 -51.25
N ASN A 38 -24.86 41.00 -50.46
CA ASN A 38 -26.32 40.69 -50.61
C ASN A 38 -27.01 40.72 -52.00
N PRO A 39 -28.10 39.93 -52.27
CA PRO A 39 -29.20 39.67 -51.29
C PRO A 39 -30.02 38.33 -51.34
N ALA A 40 -30.91 38.20 -50.34
CA ALA A 40 -32.32 37.71 -50.38
C ALA A 40 -32.70 36.25 -50.02
N GLY A 41 -33.71 36.14 -49.14
CA GLY A 41 -34.57 34.94 -48.90
C GLY A 41 -34.18 34.05 -47.71
N GLY A 42 -34.92 33.95 -46.60
CA GLY A 42 -36.10 34.70 -46.14
C GLY A 42 -37.28 33.82 -45.70
N SER A 43 -37.35 33.44 -44.41
CA SER A 43 -38.62 33.14 -43.74
C SER A 43 -38.51 33.28 -42.21
N ASP A 44 -39.18 34.29 -41.66
CA ASP A 44 -39.38 34.48 -40.22
C ASP A 44 -40.46 33.55 -39.65
N ARG A 45 -40.25 33.10 -38.41
CA ARG A 45 -41.24 33.25 -37.32
C ARG A 45 -40.59 32.95 -35.97
N GLY A 46 -40.76 33.84 -34.99
CA GLY A 46 -40.21 33.67 -33.64
C GLY A 46 -41.11 34.28 -32.56
N CYS A 47 -40.68 34.14 -31.30
CA CYS A 47 -41.06 34.92 -30.10
C CYS A 47 -40.09 34.47 -28.98
N SER A 48 -39.23 35.31 -28.39
CA SER A 48 -39.56 36.30 -27.34
C SER A 48 -40.36 35.69 -26.17
N GLY A 49 -39.86 35.56 -24.94
CA GLY A 49 -38.57 35.95 -24.35
C GLY A 49 -38.73 36.21 -22.84
N TYR A 50 -37.69 36.06 -22.00
CA TYR A 50 -37.74 36.42 -20.57
C TYR A 50 -36.39 36.95 -20.04
N ARG A 51 -36.42 38.10 -19.36
CA ARG A 51 -35.25 38.71 -18.71
C ARG A 51 -35.69 39.51 -17.46
N LYS A 52 -34.89 39.40 -16.39
CA LYS A 52 -34.99 40.04 -15.04
C LYS A 52 -35.74 39.26 -13.95
N ASN A 53 -35.01 38.93 -12.87
CA ASN A 53 -35.25 39.55 -11.56
C ASN A 53 -34.05 39.41 -10.60
N ARG A 54 -33.25 40.48 -10.47
CA ARG A 54 -32.30 40.70 -9.35
C ARG A 54 -32.84 41.85 -8.49
N ARG A 55 -33.63 41.58 -7.43
CA ARG A 55 -33.97 42.51 -6.33
C ARG A 55 -34.82 41.86 -5.20
N GLY A 56 -34.36 40.73 -4.65
CA GLY A 56 -35.10 40.00 -3.60
C GLY A 56 -34.29 39.48 -2.40
N ARG A 57 -32.97 39.70 -2.34
CA ARG A 57 -32.08 39.11 -1.32
C ARG A 57 -31.39 40.12 -0.37
N GLN A 58 -31.80 41.39 -0.36
CA GLN A 58 -31.17 42.45 0.46
C GLN A 58 -32.06 43.02 1.59
N GLN A 59 -33.21 42.40 1.91
CA GLN A 59 -34.09 42.87 2.99
C GLN A 59 -34.33 41.88 4.14
N LEU A 60 -33.72 40.68 4.13
CA LEU A 60 -33.79 39.73 5.27
C LEU A 60 -32.61 39.82 6.25
N LEU A 61 -31.52 40.50 5.89
CA LEU A 61 -30.26 40.52 6.67
C LEU A 61 -30.21 41.61 7.77
N LEU A 62 -31.21 42.49 7.86
CA LEU A 62 -31.22 43.64 8.79
C LEU A 62 -32.06 43.42 10.06
N LEU A 63 -32.66 42.24 10.25
CA LEU A 63 -33.47 41.89 11.44
C LEU A 63 -32.78 40.90 12.40
N ALA A 64 -31.69 40.24 11.98
CA ALA A 64 -30.94 39.30 12.84
C ALA A 64 -29.87 39.99 13.72
N ALA A 65 -29.41 41.19 13.36
CA ALA A 65 -28.29 41.87 14.02
C ALA A 65 -28.67 42.60 15.32
N ALA A 66 -29.94 42.62 15.73
CA ALA A 66 -30.44 43.40 16.86
C ALA A 66 -30.63 42.60 18.18
N LEU A 67 -30.41 41.27 18.17
CA LEU A 67 -30.71 40.39 19.31
C LEU A 67 -29.47 39.86 20.07
N ILE A 68 -28.25 40.14 19.60
CA ILE A 68 -27.00 39.70 20.25
C ILE A 68 -26.27 40.91 20.92
N GLY A 69 -26.96 42.04 21.07
CA GLY A 69 -26.45 43.25 21.73
C GLY A 69 -26.75 43.36 23.23
N ALA A 70 -27.35 42.33 23.86
CA ALA A 70 -28.02 42.47 25.16
C ALA A 70 -27.55 41.50 26.28
N MET A 71 -26.44 40.79 26.11
CA MET A 71 -25.82 39.98 27.18
C MET A 71 -24.31 40.19 27.28
N LEU A 72 -23.93 41.43 27.58
CA LEU A 72 -22.58 41.79 27.99
C LEU A 72 -22.68 42.88 29.07
N LEU A 73 -22.60 42.49 30.35
CA LEU A 73 -22.18 43.31 31.51
C LEU A 73 -22.47 42.57 32.85
N LEU A 74 -21.39 42.30 33.61
CA LEU A 74 -21.25 41.86 35.02
C LEU A 74 -19.95 40.99 35.06
N VAL A 75 -18.84 41.28 35.74
CA VAL A 75 -18.50 42.23 36.84
C VAL A 75 -17.03 42.69 36.72
N LEU A 76 -16.69 43.82 37.38
CA LEU A 76 -15.33 44.40 37.53
C LEU A 76 -14.94 44.38 39.05
N ALA A 77 -13.70 44.53 39.53
CA ALA A 77 -12.45 45.03 38.95
C ALA A 77 -11.21 44.57 39.79
N HIS A 78 -10.08 45.29 39.62
CA HIS A 78 -9.03 45.63 40.62
C HIS A 78 -7.68 44.88 40.72
N ASP A 79 -6.63 45.70 40.51
CA ASP A 79 -5.35 45.88 41.23
C ASP A 79 -4.09 45.00 41.03
N SER A 80 -3.09 45.68 40.43
CA SER A 80 -1.63 45.64 40.66
C SER A 80 -1.26 46.30 42.03
N PRO A 81 0.02 46.56 42.45
CA PRO A 81 1.32 46.42 41.76
C PRO A 81 2.55 45.98 42.60
N GLY A 82 3.72 45.92 41.94
CA GLY A 82 5.06 46.08 42.55
C GLY A 82 5.80 44.77 42.92
N GLY A 83 7.14 44.71 42.89
CA GLY A 83 8.14 45.69 42.44
C GLY A 83 9.58 45.28 42.80
N GLY A 84 10.58 45.80 42.07
CA GLY A 84 12.03 45.64 42.33
C GLY A 84 12.63 44.25 42.01
N GLN A 85 13.93 44.06 41.80
CA GLN A 85 15.06 44.83 41.27
C GLN A 85 16.32 44.01 41.62
N GLN A 86 17.28 43.87 40.69
CA GLN A 86 18.70 43.58 40.95
C GLN A 86 19.07 42.22 41.60
N ALA A 87 20.31 41.72 41.51
CA ALA A 87 21.36 41.81 40.48
C ALA A 87 22.51 40.85 40.87
N ALA A 88 23.30 40.40 39.88
CA ALA A 88 24.66 39.87 40.03
C ALA A 88 24.79 38.55 40.86
N ASP A 89 25.92 37.83 40.89
CA ASP A 89 27.14 37.91 40.08
C ASP A 89 27.85 36.53 40.03
N GLY A 90 28.76 36.36 39.06
CA GLY A 90 29.86 35.38 39.09
C GLY A 90 29.51 33.88 39.00
N ARG A 91 30.43 32.98 38.62
CA ARG A 91 31.73 33.07 37.93
C ARG A 91 32.21 31.62 37.71
N GLU A 92 32.96 31.38 36.62
CA GLU A 92 34.21 30.57 36.55
C GLU A 92 34.33 29.28 37.40
N THR A 93 34.68 28.08 36.92
CA THR A 93 35.65 27.60 35.88
C THR A 93 35.29 26.12 35.53
N GLY A 94 35.85 25.37 34.58
CA GLY A 94 36.84 25.61 33.52
C GLY A 94 37.20 24.30 32.76
N LYS A 95 37.54 24.44 31.47
CA LYS A 95 38.64 23.78 30.70
C LYS A 95 38.93 22.27 30.89
N ASN A 96 38.77 21.44 29.84
CA ASN A 96 39.79 21.03 28.83
C ASN A 96 40.84 20.01 29.37
N SER A 97 41.39 19.03 28.63
CA SER A 97 41.24 18.58 27.22
C SER A 97 42.05 17.29 26.96
N ALA A 98 41.63 16.50 25.95
CA ALA A 98 42.38 15.61 25.02
C ALA A 98 43.77 14.98 25.35
N GLY A 99 43.99 13.71 24.95
CA GLY A 99 45.33 13.09 24.83
C GLY A 99 45.35 11.67 24.22
N MET A 100 46.18 11.46 23.19
CA MET A 100 46.23 10.33 22.22
C MET A 100 46.79 8.95 22.68
N VAL A 101 46.61 7.98 21.76
CA VAL A 101 46.92 6.51 21.68
C VAL A 101 48.38 6.28 21.18
N PRO A 102 49.15 5.17 21.50
CA PRO A 102 49.17 3.95 20.65
C PRO A 102 49.71 2.56 21.15
N ALA A 103 49.24 1.51 20.43
CA ALA A 103 49.94 0.29 19.94
C ALA A 103 50.24 -0.98 20.80
N GLY A 104 49.58 -2.10 20.45
CA GLY A 104 50.28 -3.29 19.91
C GLY A 104 50.11 -4.68 20.56
N ALA A 105 49.25 -5.56 19.99
CA ALA A 105 49.39 -7.05 20.00
C ALA A 105 48.42 -7.71 19.00
N ARG A 106 48.71 -8.92 18.50
CA ARG A 106 47.84 -9.70 17.58
C ARG A 106 47.00 -10.73 18.35
N GLY A 107 45.74 -10.91 17.94
CA GLY A 107 44.84 -11.98 18.39
C GLY A 107 43.84 -12.33 17.29
N THR A 108 43.24 -13.53 17.35
CA THR A 108 42.22 -14.00 16.41
C THR A 108 40.97 -13.11 16.43
N GLY A 109 40.38 -12.85 15.26
CA GLY A 109 39.21 -11.98 15.13
C GLY A 109 37.96 -12.56 15.81
N PRO A 110 37.04 -11.71 16.30
CA PRO A 110 35.78 -12.17 16.90
C PRO A 110 34.76 -12.59 15.83
N THR A 111 33.80 -13.43 16.21
CA THR A 111 32.58 -13.70 15.43
C THR A 111 31.65 -12.48 15.40
N ALA A 112 30.67 -12.46 14.49
CA ALA A 112 29.74 -11.34 14.33
C ALA A 112 29.03 -10.96 15.65
N ASP A 113 28.58 -11.96 16.43
CA ASP A 113 27.93 -11.77 17.73
C ASP A 113 28.81 -11.01 18.73
N SER A 114 30.12 -11.28 18.70
CA SER A 114 31.09 -10.65 19.61
C SER A 114 31.42 -9.20 19.25
N MET A 115 31.15 -8.74 18.03
CA MET A 115 31.32 -7.33 17.65
C MET A 115 30.11 -6.47 18.02
N ILE A 116 28.91 -7.06 18.04
CA ILE A 116 27.67 -6.35 18.34
C ILE A 116 27.58 -6.01 19.84
N GLY A 117 27.89 -6.95 20.74
CA GLY A 117 27.66 -6.77 22.18
C GLY A 117 28.43 -5.63 22.88
N GLN A 118 29.62 -5.23 22.39
CA GLN A 118 30.48 -4.29 23.11
C GLN A 118 30.28 -2.80 22.77
N ALA A 119 29.55 -2.48 21.70
CA ALA A 119 29.32 -1.09 21.30
C ALA A 119 28.16 -0.42 22.05
N PHE A 120 27.13 -1.17 22.42
CA PHE A 120 25.84 -0.63 22.91
C PHE A 120 25.78 -0.31 24.41
N ALA A 121 26.70 -0.85 25.22
CA ALA A 121 26.65 -0.77 26.69
C ALA A 121 26.96 0.63 27.31
N LYS A 122 26.79 1.73 26.55
CA LYS A 122 27.17 3.09 26.95
C LYS A 122 26.07 4.16 26.88
N GLU A 123 24.95 3.90 26.22
CA GLU A 123 23.93 4.94 25.97
C GLU A 123 22.58 4.71 26.68
N ASP A 124 22.26 3.48 27.12
CA ASP A 124 21.03 3.18 27.86
C ASP A 124 21.27 2.20 29.04
N PRO A 125 21.14 2.66 30.31
CA PRO A 125 21.31 1.80 31.49
C PRO A 125 20.20 0.76 31.71
N GLU A 126 18.97 0.96 31.20
CA GLU A 126 17.88 -0.01 31.37
C GLU A 126 18.05 -1.20 30.42
N LEU A 127 18.55 -0.95 29.21
CA LEU A 127 18.88 -2.01 28.25
C LEU A 127 20.05 -2.89 28.74
N ALA A 128 21.06 -2.28 29.39
CA ALA A 128 22.22 -2.99 29.92
C ALA A 128 21.87 -4.02 31.03
N ALA A 129 20.74 -3.85 31.72
CA ALA A 129 20.26 -4.81 32.72
C ALA A 129 19.82 -6.16 32.11
N TRP A 130 19.45 -6.18 30.82
CA TRP A 130 19.05 -7.38 30.09
C TRP A 130 20.24 -8.18 29.53
N MET A 131 21.46 -7.65 29.57
CA MET A 131 22.63 -8.18 28.87
C MET A 131 23.60 -9.01 29.75
N GLN A 132 23.11 -9.64 30.83
CA GLN A 132 23.97 -10.55 31.62
C GLN A 132 24.27 -11.83 30.83
N PRO A 133 25.54 -12.29 30.75
CA PRO A 133 25.88 -13.53 30.06
C PRO A 133 25.27 -14.72 30.81
N ALA A 134 24.34 -15.42 30.16
CA ALA A 134 23.73 -16.63 30.69
C ALA A 134 24.70 -17.83 30.66
N ALA A 135 24.36 -18.88 31.40
CA ALA A 135 25.21 -20.04 31.67
C ALA A 135 25.32 -21.02 30.47
N GLU A 136 25.77 -22.26 30.70
CA GLU A 136 26.18 -23.18 29.62
C GLU A 136 25.03 -23.55 28.64
N PRO A 137 25.36 -23.83 27.35
CA PRO A 137 24.40 -23.71 26.24
C PRO A 137 23.14 -24.59 26.35
N VAL A 138 23.28 -25.82 26.86
CA VAL A 138 22.22 -26.84 26.85
C VAL A 138 21.05 -26.49 27.78
N GLU A 139 21.29 -25.75 28.87
CA GLU A 139 20.24 -25.37 29.82
C GLU A 139 19.40 -24.17 29.32
N ILE A 140 19.99 -23.33 28.44
CA ILE A 140 19.34 -22.16 27.85
C ILE A 140 18.34 -22.59 26.76
N GLU A 141 18.72 -23.52 25.89
CA GLU A 141 17.89 -23.97 24.77
C GLU A 141 16.56 -24.57 25.25
N ARG A 142 16.59 -25.34 26.34
CA ARG A 142 15.39 -25.89 26.98
C ARG A 142 14.45 -24.79 27.48
N GLN A 143 14.99 -23.74 28.11
CA GLN A 143 14.20 -22.60 28.58
C GLN A 143 13.66 -21.71 27.45
N ILE A 144 14.28 -21.70 26.27
CA ILE A 144 13.78 -20.93 25.11
C ILE A 144 12.63 -21.66 24.41
N PHE A 145 12.71 -22.99 24.31
CA PHE A 145 11.58 -23.81 23.85
C PHE A 145 10.37 -23.61 24.77
N ASP A 146 10.56 -23.75 26.08
CA ASP A 146 9.49 -23.57 27.07
C ASP A 146 8.91 -22.13 27.09
N ARG A 147 9.72 -21.10 26.77
CA ARG A 147 9.23 -19.70 26.67
C ARG A 147 8.45 -19.40 25.39
N THR A 148 8.79 -20.04 24.27
CA THR A 148 8.08 -19.85 22.98
C THR A 148 6.78 -20.66 22.91
N GLY A 149 6.68 -21.76 23.67
CA GLY A 149 5.43 -22.51 23.88
C GLY A 149 4.47 -21.93 24.94
N ALA A 150 4.87 -20.89 25.69
CA ALA A 150 4.14 -20.39 26.87
C ALA A 150 3.64 -18.94 26.75
N GLY A 151 3.04 -18.57 25.61
CA GLY A 151 2.27 -17.34 25.43
C GLY A 151 0.77 -17.61 25.43
N THR A 152 0.01 -17.11 26.40
CA THR A 152 -1.34 -17.60 26.69
C THR A 152 -2.45 -17.05 25.77
N GLU A 153 -2.98 -17.92 24.91
CA GLU A 153 -4.43 -18.11 24.78
C GLU A 153 -4.77 -19.59 25.01
N ALA A 154 -5.86 -19.88 25.74
CA ALA A 154 -6.28 -21.24 26.03
C ALA A 154 -7.12 -21.86 24.89
N VAL A 155 -6.61 -21.77 23.66
CA VAL A 155 -6.86 -22.81 22.66
C VAL A 155 -5.85 -23.91 22.97
N SER A 156 -6.29 -25.15 23.17
CA SER A 156 -5.37 -26.24 23.51
C SER A 156 -4.39 -26.46 22.35
N ALA A 157 -3.14 -26.01 22.51
CA ALA A 157 -2.07 -26.28 21.55
C ALA A 157 -2.01 -27.80 21.30
N GLY A 158 -2.30 -28.19 20.07
CA GLY A 158 -2.34 -29.60 19.69
C GLY A 158 -0.96 -30.26 19.78
N PRO A 159 -0.89 -31.60 19.79
CA PRO A 159 0.35 -32.34 20.02
C PRO A 159 1.53 -31.82 19.17
N LEU A 160 1.28 -31.65 17.87
CA LEU A 160 2.31 -31.27 16.91
C LEU A 160 2.74 -29.80 16.96
N GLU A 161 2.04 -28.88 17.66
CA GLU A 161 2.57 -27.52 17.88
C GLU A 161 3.79 -27.52 18.80
N LYS A 162 4.01 -28.61 19.55
CA LYS A 162 5.14 -28.84 20.45
C LYS A 162 6.31 -29.55 19.77
N ILE A 163 6.34 -29.53 18.43
CA ILE A 163 7.47 -29.99 17.62
C ILE A 163 7.91 -28.81 16.76
N ALA A 164 9.20 -28.52 16.72
CA ALA A 164 9.78 -27.58 15.78
C ALA A 164 10.74 -28.29 14.84
N PHE A 165 10.79 -27.84 13.58
CA PHE A 165 11.83 -28.20 12.61
C PHE A 165 12.73 -26.98 12.41
N THR A 166 14.04 -27.18 12.31
CA THR A 166 15.01 -26.07 12.24
C THR A 166 16.17 -26.39 11.30
N ALA A 167 16.81 -25.35 10.75
CA ALA A 167 18.06 -25.51 10.01
C ALA A 167 19.13 -26.20 10.87
N GLY A 168 19.99 -27.04 10.27
CA GLY A 168 20.84 -28.06 10.91
C GLY A 168 21.88 -27.63 11.97
N ASN A 169 21.85 -26.39 12.42
CA ASN A 169 22.62 -25.87 13.57
C ASN A 169 21.70 -25.50 14.75
N ASN A 170 20.48 -26.05 14.81
CA ASN A 170 19.42 -25.64 15.76
C ASN A 170 19.15 -24.13 15.77
N ASN A 171 19.13 -23.50 14.58
CA ASN A 171 18.97 -22.05 14.49
C ASN A 171 17.57 -21.62 14.95
N ARG A 172 17.48 -20.96 16.12
CA ARG A 172 16.21 -20.48 16.69
C ARG A 172 15.40 -19.61 15.72
N PHE A 173 16.03 -18.80 14.87
CA PHE A 173 15.30 -17.94 13.94
C PHE A 173 14.65 -18.75 12.82
N GLN A 174 15.46 -19.60 12.18
CA GLN A 174 15.03 -20.51 11.11
C GLN A 174 14.40 -21.75 11.76
N ARG A 175 13.26 -21.54 12.44
CA ARG A 175 12.41 -22.60 13.00
C ARG A 175 11.02 -22.57 12.38
N SER A 176 10.45 -23.74 12.14
CA SER A 176 9.10 -23.95 11.60
C SER A 176 8.32 -24.89 12.51
N PHE A 177 7.16 -24.44 12.98
CA PHE A 177 6.22 -25.27 13.74
C PHE A 177 5.12 -25.81 12.82
N PRO A 178 4.67 -27.06 12.98
CA PRO A 178 3.44 -27.55 12.40
C PRO A 178 2.25 -26.66 12.74
N VAL A 179 1.36 -26.47 11.77
CA VAL A 179 0.10 -25.73 11.91
C VAL A 179 -1.04 -26.56 11.37
N GLN A 180 -2.23 -26.41 11.95
CA GLN A 180 -3.44 -27.03 11.40
C GLN A 180 -3.87 -26.34 10.11
N ILE A 181 -4.29 -27.15 9.14
CA ILE A 181 -4.94 -26.77 7.87
C ILE A 181 -6.21 -27.59 7.68
N ASP A 182 -7.14 -27.11 6.87
CA ASP A 182 -8.31 -27.89 6.48
C ASP A 182 -7.87 -29.01 5.52
N ALA A 183 -8.30 -30.25 5.78
CA ALA A 183 -7.98 -31.42 4.98
C ALA A 183 -8.64 -31.36 3.59
N GLY A 184 -9.72 -30.60 3.42
CA GLY A 184 -10.31 -30.29 2.10
C GLY A 184 -9.29 -29.68 1.14
N ASN A 185 -8.35 -28.86 1.65
CA ASN A 185 -7.26 -28.24 0.86
C ASN A 185 -6.32 -29.29 0.22
N LEU A 186 -6.33 -30.52 0.72
CA LEU A 186 -5.56 -31.67 0.23
C LEU A 186 -6.46 -32.76 -0.37
N GLY A 187 -7.69 -32.43 -0.78
CA GLY A 187 -8.66 -33.37 -1.35
C GLY A 187 -9.28 -34.33 -0.33
N GLY A 188 -9.26 -33.95 0.96
CA GLY A 188 -9.96 -34.60 2.05
C GLY A 188 -11.40 -34.13 2.23
N THR A 189 -11.94 -34.25 3.44
CA THR A 189 -13.27 -33.72 3.79
C THR A 189 -13.15 -32.32 4.37
N GLU A 190 -13.82 -31.34 3.78
CA GLU A 190 -13.91 -29.96 4.29
C GLU A 190 -14.36 -29.92 5.75
N GLY A 191 -13.82 -28.98 6.54
CA GLY A 191 -14.13 -28.83 7.96
C GLY A 191 -13.50 -29.91 8.86
N THR A 192 -12.65 -30.78 8.31
CA THR A 192 -11.76 -31.66 9.10
C THR A 192 -10.34 -31.13 9.02
N PHE A 193 -9.54 -31.28 10.08
CA PHE A 193 -8.21 -30.66 10.16
C PHE A 193 -7.09 -31.70 10.18
N CYS A 194 -5.98 -31.38 9.53
CA CYS A 194 -4.72 -32.13 9.60
C CYS A 194 -3.54 -31.17 9.83
N TRP A 195 -2.35 -31.70 10.14
CA TRP A 195 -1.17 -30.88 10.38
C TRP A 195 -0.27 -30.78 9.16
N ALA A 196 0.27 -29.58 8.96
CA ALA A 196 1.26 -29.29 7.95
C ALA A 196 2.44 -28.52 8.55
N VAL A 197 3.67 -28.97 8.28
CA VAL A 197 4.88 -28.16 8.46
C VAL A 197 5.30 -27.57 7.12
N PHE A 198 5.69 -26.30 7.15
CA PHE A 198 6.10 -25.53 5.99
C PHE A 198 7.58 -25.20 6.14
N LEU A 199 8.45 -25.88 5.39
CA LEU A 199 9.90 -25.72 5.43
C LEU A 199 10.33 -24.75 4.32
N PRO A 200 10.94 -23.61 4.64
CA PRO A 200 11.36 -22.65 3.63
C PRO A 200 12.65 -23.08 2.93
N ALA A 201 12.98 -22.43 1.80
CA ALA A 201 14.11 -22.75 0.94
C ALA A 201 15.47 -22.76 1.68
N ASP A 202 15.59 -21.92 2.71
CA ASP A 202 16.77 -21.78 3.56
C ASP A 202 16.91 -22.87 4.65
N MET A 203 15.92 -23.77 4.80
CA MET A 203 16.05 -25.02 5.55
C MET A 203 16.45 -26.21 4.67
N THR A 204 17.16 -25.97 3.57
CA THR A 204 17.66 -27.03 2.68
C THR A 204 18.79 -27.83 3.35
N GLY A 205 18.58 -29.14 3.49
CA GLY A 205 19.44 -30.07 4.22
C GLY A 205 18.62 -31.15 4.91
N HIS A 206 19.17 -31.76 5.96
CA HIS A 206 18.38 -32.53 6.93
C HIS A 206 18.04 -31.59 8.09
N PRO A 207 16.81 -31.05 8.19
CA PRO A 207 16.45 -30.16 9.29
C PRO A 207 16.42 -30.95 10.61
N CYS A 208 16.83 -30.33 11.71
CA CYS A 208 16.75 -30.96 13.02
C CYS A 208 15.32 -30.89 13.57
N ILE A 209 14.90 -31.91 14.31
CA ILE A 209 13.62 -31.94 15.03
C ILE A 209 13.82 -31.59 16.51
N LEU A 210 13.02 -30.67 17.05
CA LEU A 210 13.12 -30.18 18.43
C LEU A 210 11.79 -30.34 19.17
N PHE A 211 11.85 -30.85 20.40
CA PHE A 211 10.73 -30.98 21.35
C PHE A 211 11.24 -31.06 22.80
N SER A 212 10.43 -30.61 23.78
CA SER A 212 10.75 -30.74 25.22
C SER A 212 9.81 -31.67 26.01
N ASP A 213 8.54 -31.79 25.61
CA ASP A 213 7.50 -32.57 26.30
C ASP A 213 7.55 -34.08 26.03
N TYR A 214 8.26 -34.48 24.97
CA TYR A 214 8.38 -35.86 24.48
C TYR A 214 9.78 -36.43 24.73
N THR A 215 9.90 -37.74 24.96
CA THR A 215 11.20 -38.45 25.04
C THR A 215 11.73 -38.80 23.67
N GLU A 216 10.84 -39.12 22.73
CA GLU A 216 11.15 -39.52 21.36
C GLU A 216 9.94 -39.21 20.46
N VAL A 217 10.23 -38.95 19.19
CA VAL A 217 9.21 -38.82 18.14
C VAL A 217 9.57 -39.77 17.00
N SER A 218 8.63 -40.58 16.55
CA SER A 218 8.81 -41.44 15.39
C SER A 218 8.00 -40.94 14.18
N LEU A 219 8.63 -40.94 13.01
CA LEU A 219 8.00 -40.63 11.73
C LEU A 219 7.96 -41.91 10.88
N ALA A 220 6.76 -42.31 10.46
CA ALA A 220 6.52 -43.41 9.54
C ALA A 220 5.87 -42.88 8.25
N PRO A 221 6.49 -43.05 7.05
CA PRO A 221 5.90 -42.55 5.80
C PRO A 221 4.51 -43.14 5.54
N LEU A 222 3.54 -42.31 5.14
CA LEU A 222 2.24 -42.80 4.66
C LEU A 222 2.40 -43.49 3.30
N GLN A 223 1.77 -44.65 3.14
CA GLN A 223 1.62 -45.30 1.84
C GLN A 223 0.70 -44.47 0.94
N GLU A 224 0.81 -44.64 -0.38
CA GLU A 224 0.07 -43.84 -1.37
C GLU A 224 -1.45 -43.90 -1.17
N GLY A 225 -1.99 -45.07 -0.77
CA GLY A 225 -3.42 -45.24 -0.47
C GLY A 225 -3.88 -44.74 0.91
N GLU A 226 -2.97 -44.25 1.76
CA GLU A 226 -3.27 -43.66 3.08
C GLU A 226 -3.25 -42.13 3.04
N ARG A 227 -2.66 -41.54 1.99
CA ARG A 227 -2.55 -40.09 1.80
C ARG A 227 -3.89 -39.49 1.35
N LEU A 228 -4.13 -38.24 1.73
CA LEU A 228 -5.20 -37.44 1.13
C LEU A 228 -4.93 -37.24 -0.37
N ASN A 229 -6.00 -37.08 -1.16
CA ASN A 229 -5.93 -36.92 -2.61
C ASN A 229 -5.30 -35.57 -2.97
N GLY A 230 -3.97 -35.54 -3.04
CA GLY A 230 -3.15 -34.36 -3.35
C GLY A 230 -3.29 -33.82 -4.77
N ALA A 231 -4.52 -33.58 -5.24
CA ALA A 231 -4.87 -32.95 -6.52
C ALA A 231 -4.23 -31.56 -6.68
N ASN A 232 -3.89 -30.93 -5.56
CA ASN A 232 -3.20 -29.66 -5.51
C ASN A 232 -1.66 -29.80 -5.53
N LEU A 233 -1.06 -30.93 -5.13
CA LEU A 233 0.40 -31.08 -5.02
C LEU A 233 1.10 -30.68 -6.31
N LEU A 234 2.08 -29.76 -6.23
CA LEU A 234 2.85 -29.31 -7.39
C LEU A 234 3.33 -30.51 -8.21
N PRO A 235 3.08 -30.54 -9.53
CA PRO A 235 3.45 -31.67 -10.36
C PRO A 235 4.97 -31.79 -10.45
N ASP A 236 5.50 -32.72 -9.64
CA ASP A 236 6.87 -33.18 -9.51
C ASP A 236 7.91 -32.32 -10.27
N GLU A 237 8.49 -31.32 -9.57
CA GLU A 237 9.75 -30.75 -10.03
C GLU A 237 10.72 -31.90 -10.31
N LYS A 238 11.43 -31.85 -11.44
CA LYS A 238 12.27 -32.96 -11.94
C LYS A 238 13.60 -33.10 -11.16
N GLY A 239 13.56 -32.90 -9.85
CA GLY A 239 14.60 -33.25 -8.89
C GLY A 239 14.61 -34.75 -8.62
N GLY A 240 15.52 -35.44 -9.32
CA GLY A 240 16.02 -36.80 -9.06
C GLY A 240 15.15 -37.79 -8.25
N ALA A 241 14.66 -38.82 -8.91
CA ALA A 241 14.13 -40.05 -8.28
C ALA A 241 15.20 -40.91 -7.56
N GLY A 242 16.25 -40.29 -7.01
CA GLY A 242 17.42 -40.94 -6.41
C GLY A 242 17.26 -41.26 -4.91
N ASP A 243 16.66 -40.34 -4.14
CA ASP A 243 16.50 -40.47 -2.68
C ASP A 243 15.04 -40.58 -2.22
N LYS A 244 14.07 -40.69 -3.16
CA LYS A 244 12.63 -40.89 -2.88
C LYS A 244 12.29 -42.28 -2.29
N ALA A 245 13.26 -42.97 -1.68
CA ALA A 245 13.08 -44.32 -1.14
C ALA A 245 12.38 -44.29 0.22
N ASP A 246 11.41 -45.19 0.40
CA ASP A 246 10.75 -45.45 1.68
C ASP A 246 11.78 -45.92 2.72
N GLN A 247 12.13 -45.02 3.66
CA GLN A 247 13.17 -45.28 4.68
C GLN A 247 12.62 -46.01 5.92
N GLY A 248 11.36 -46.46 5.90
CA GLY A 248 10.65 -47.07 7.02
C GLY A 248 10.42 -46.12 8.19
N THR A 249 9.81 -46.63 9.26
CA THR A 249 9.66 -45.87 10.51
C THR A 249 11.02 -45.54 11.10
N ARG A 250 11.24 -44.27 11.44
CA ARG A 250 12.43 -43.79 12.15
C ARG A 250 12.04 -43.07 13.42
N THR A 251 12.80 -43.29 14.47
CA THR A 251 12.64 -42.66 15.79
C THR A 251 13.77 -41.69 16.03
N TYR A 252 13.43 -40.49 16.47
CA TYR A 252 14.31 -39.35 16.67
C TYR A 252 14.27 -38.89 18.12
N ALA A 253 15.42 -38.49 18.64
CA ALA A 253 15.56 -37.66 19.83
C ALA A 253 15.50 -36.16 19.46
N SER A 254 15.27 -35.30 20.45
CA SER A 254 15.28 -33.85 20.25
C SER A 254 16.71 -33.38 19.93
N GLY A 255 16.87 -32.74 18.78
CA GLY A 255 18.14 -32.31 18.21
C GLY A 255 18.63 -33.16 17.03
N ASP A 256 18.00 -34.31 16.74
CA ASP A 256 18.41 -35.19 15.63
C ASP A 256 18.07 -34.60 14.25
N GLU A 257 18.97 -34.79 13.27
CA GLU A 257 18.72 -34.50 11.86
C GLU A 257 17.65 -35.44 11.26
N VAL A 258 16.65 -34.86 10.59
CA VAL A 258 15.57 -35.62 9.93
C VAL A 258 15.85 -35.77 8.44
N SER A 259 16.00 -37.01 7.98
CA SER A 259 16.15 -37.34 6.55
C SER A 259 14.82 -37.80 5.94
N GLY A 260 14.69 -37.63 4.62
CA GLY A 260 13.52 -38.09 3.87
C GLY A 260 12.32 -37.14 3.86
N LEU A 261 12.45 -35.92 4.39
CA LEU A 261 11.46 -34.86 4.20
C LEU A 261 11.58 -34.27 2.79
N TRP A 262 10.46 -34.20 2.07
CA TRP A 262 10.35 -33.56 0.75
C TRP A 262 8.94 -32.96 0.53
N ASN A 263 8.81 -32.05 -0.43
CA ASN A 263 7.55 -31.33 -0.68
C ASN A 263 6.40 -32.27 -1.09
N GLY A 264 5.36 -32.38 -0.27
CA GLY A 264 4.26 -33.35 -0.46
C GLY A 264 4.47 -34.72 0.21
N SER A 265 5.54 -34.89 0.99
CA SER A 265 5.68 -36.05 1.88
C SER A 265 4.70 -35.98 3.05
N ALA A 266 4.27 -37.13 3.54
CA ALA A 266 3.33 -37.26 4.65
C ALA A 266 3.74 -38.41 5.58
N PHE A 267 3.60 -38.21 6.88
CA PHE A 267 4.06 -39.14 7.92
C PHE A 267 3.01 -39.35 9.00
N HIS A 268 2.85 -40.60 9.44
CA HIS A 268 2.26 -40.93 10.73
C HIS A 268 3.30 -40.58 11.79
N VAL A 269 2.90 -39.74 12.74
CA VAL A 269 3.77 -39.25 13.81
C VAL A 269 3.37 -39.88 15.12
N LEU A 270 4.30 -40.62 15.74
CA LEU A 270 4.15 -41.20 17.06
C LEU A 270 4.98 -40.38 18.05
N MET A 271 4.33 -39.81 19.07
CA MET A 271 4.97 -38.98 20.09
C MET A 271 4.88 -39.68 21.44
N THR A 272 6.03 -40.05 22.02
CA THR A 272 6.10 -40.65 23.37
C THR A 272 6.36 -39.54 24.39
N GLY A 273 5.37 -39.25 25.23
CA GLY A 273 5.43 -38.25 26.30
C GLY A 273 6.42 -38.61 27.41
N THR A 274 6.95 -37.60 28.09
CA THR A 274 7.82 -37.76 29.27
C THR A 274 7.15 -38.46 30.47
N ASP A 275 5.82 -38.55 30.48
CA ASP A 275 5.00 -39.32 31.41
C ASP A 275 4.73 -40.77 30.96
N GLY A 276 5.20 -41.16 29.77
CA GLY A 276 4.92 -42.44 29.13
C GLY A 276 3.58 -42.50 28.39
N SER A 277 2.86 -41.37 28.24
CA SER A 277 1.73 -41.28 27.32
C SER A 277 2.19 -41.42 25.86
N VAL A 278 1.32 -41.89 24.98
CA VAL A 278 1.59 -42.02 23.55
C VAL A 278 0.51 -41.29 22.79
N GLN A 279 0.91 -40.43 21.86
CA GLN A 279 0.03 -39.62 21.02
C GLN A 279 0.35 -39.91 19.55
N GLU A 280 -0.68 -39.99 18.71
CA GLU A 280 -0.58 -40.30 17.29
C GLU A 280 -1.24 -39.18 16.48
N ASP A 281 -0.61 -38.76 15.38
CA ASP A 281 -1.15 -37.75 14.48
C ASP A 281 -0.59 -37.92 13.04
N THR A 282 -1.03 -37.10 12.09
CA THR A 282 -0.55 -37.11 10.70
C THR A 282 0.04 -35.76 10.31
N LEU A 283 1.29 -35.76 9.85
CA LEU A 283 2.03 -34.56 9.45
C LEU A 283 2.31 -34.58 7.94
N TYR A 284 1.85 -33.54 7.25
CA TYR A 284 2.22 -33.22 5.87
C TYR A 284 3.40 -32.25 5.86
N VAL A 285 4.29 -32.39 4.88
CA VAL A 285 5.47 -31.52 4.71
C VAL A 285 5.35 -30.77 3.40
N PHE A 286 5.46 -29.46 3.46
CA PHE A 286 5.54 -28.60 2.28
C PHE A 286 6.85 -27.81 2.31
N SER A 287 7.42 -27.55 1.13
CA SER A 287 8.57 -26.68 1.01
C SER A 287 8.54 -25.89 -0.30
N CYS A 288 9.04 -24.66 -0.26
CA CYS A 288 9.15 -23.79 -1.42
C CYS A 288 10.61 -23.50 -1.79
N THR A 289 10.82 -23.08 -3.03
CA THR A 289 12.10 -22.65 -3.62
C THR A 289 11.86 -21.38 -4.44
N GLY A 290 12.92 -20.61 -4.74
CA GLY A 290 12.84 -19.45 -5.66
C GLY A 290 12.28 -18.15 -5.06
N THR A 291 11.60 -18.21 -3.90
CA THR A 291 11.11 -17.03 -3.17
C THR A 291 11.91 -16.81 -1.88
N ALA A 292 12.16 -15.55 -1.51
CA ALA A 292 12.81 -15.19 -0.24
C ALA A 292 11.98 -15.60 1.00
N SER A 293 12.63 -15.64 2.17
CA SER A 293 11.99 -15.94 3.46
C SER A 293 12.10 -14.75 4.41
N MET A 294 11.07 -14.49 5.21
CA MET A 294 11.11 -13.51 6.29
C MET A 294 10.57 -14.11 7.58
N TYR A 295 11.39 -14.06 8.63
CA TYR A 295 11.05 -14.47 9.98
C TYR A 295 10.82 -13.23 10.84
N LEU A 296 9.68 -13.17 11.53
CA LEU A 296 9.39 -12.19 12.57
C LEU A 296 9.10 -12.93 13.89
N ASP A 297 10.01 -12.83 14.85
CA ASP A 297 9.78 -13.25 16.22
C ASP A 297 9.32 -12.04 17.03
N THR A 298 8.10 -12.09 17.57
CA THR A 298 7.55 -11.04 18.42
C THR A 298 8.01 -11.21 19.87
N ALA A 299 8.13 -10.10 20.60
CA ALA A 299 8.63 -10.11 21.97
C ALA A 299 7.74 -10.92 22.95
N SER A 300 6.45 -11.10 22.66
CA SER A 300 5.55 -11.97 23.43
C SER A 300 5.51 -13.42 22.95
N GLY A 301 6.08 -13.73 21.78
CA GLY A 301 5.89 -15.02 21.09
C GLY A 301 4.49 -15.20 20.47
N SER A 302 3.63 -14.16 20.51
CA SER A 302 2.27 -14.18 19.96
C SER A 302 2.00 -12.97 19.05
N MET A 303 0.99 -13.09 18.18
CA MET A 303 0.44 -11.97 17.41
C MET A 303 -0.91 -11.50 17.95
N ALA A 304 -1.48 -12.17 18.96
CA ALA A 304 -2.88 -12.00 19.36
C ALA A 304 -3.27 -10.55 19.71
N ALA A 305 -2.37 -9.80 20.37
CA ALA A 305 -2.61 -8.39 20.70
C ALA A 305 -2.64 -7.48 19.47
N VAL A 306 -1.80 -7.74 18.46
CA VAL A 306 -1.76 -7.00 17.20
C VAL A 306 -2.95 -7.38 16.31
N ASP A 307 -3.27 -8.66 16.22
CA ASP A 307 -4.35 -9.21 15.38
C ASP A 307 -5.75 -8.91 15.91
N GLY A 308 -5.90 -8.78 17.24
CA GLY A 308 -7.15 -8.40 17.90
C GLY A 308 -7.45 -6.90 17.86
N ASP A 309 -6.48 -6.05 17.50
CA ASP A 309 -6.69 -4.60 17.44
C ASP A 309 -7.26 -4.16 16.08
N MET A 310 -8.58 -3.98 16.05
CA MET A 310 -9.31 -3.51 14.86
C MET A 310 -8.98 -2.06 14.46
N LEU A 311 -8.51 -1.23 15.40
CA LEU A 311 -8.04 0.15 15.16
C LEU A 311 -6.57 0.18 14.71
N LYS A 312 -5.84 -0.94 14.82
CA LYS A 312 -4.45 -1.13 14.37
C LYS A 312 -3.44 -0.16 15.04
N GLN A 313 -3.72 0.24 16.27
CA GLN A 313 -2.89 1.17 17.07
C GLN A 313 -1.82 0.43 17.88
N THR A 314 -2.05 -0.85 18.17
CA THR A 314 -1.17 -1.75 18.89
C THR A 314 0.02 -2.13 18.03
N SER A 315 1.21 -1.95 18.60
CA SER A 315 2.47 -2.30 17.96
C SER A 315 3.33 -3.08 18.94
N GLU A 316 3.94 -4.14 18.43
CA GLU A 316 4.75 -5.07 19.21
C GLU A 316 6.20 -5.03 18.71
N ALA A 317 7.16 -5.14 19.63
CA ALA A 317 8.57 -5.23 19.28
C ALA A 317 8.86 -6.59 18.61
N VAL A 318 9.66 -6.58 17.55
CA VAL A 318 10.05 -7.78 16.81
C VAL A 318 11.56 -7.86 16.62
N GLU A 319 12.06 -9.09 16.65
CA GLU A 319 13.35 -9.47 16.08
C GLU A 319 13.07 -10.10 14.71
N TYR A 320 13.89 -9.81 13.69
CA TYR A 320 13.67 -10.31 12.34
C TYR A 320 14.94 -10.83 11.68
N LEU A 321 14.73 -11.78 10.76
CA LEU A 321 15.71 -12.29 9.81
C LEU A 321 15.05 -12.33 8.42
N VAL A 322 15.76 -11.88 7.40
CA VAL A 322 15.38 -12.01 6.00
C VAL A 322 16.45 -12.82 5.27
N CYS A 323 16.01 -13.82 4.51
CA CYS A 323 16.87 -14.68 3.70
C CYS A 323 16.52 -14.51 2.21
N THR A 324 17.55 -14.50 1.36
CA THR A 324 17.41 -14.50 -0.10
C THR A 324 16.80 -15.82 -0.61
N PRO A 325 16.35 -15.89 -1.88
CA PRO A 325 15.78 -17.12 -2.47
C PRO A 325 16.67 -18.37 -2.47
N ASP A 326 18.00 -18.21 -2.43
CA ASP A 326 19.00 -19.28 -2.28
C ASP A 326 19.33 -19.60 -0.81
N GLY A 327 18.67 -18.90 0.12
CA GLY A 327 18.72 -19.13 1.55
C GLY A 327 19.88 -18.49 2.31
N ALA A 328 20.70 -17.67 1.66
CA ALA A 328 21.66 -16.82 2.37
C ALA A 328 20.92 -15.75 3.21
N ALA A 329 21.52 -15.34 4.34
CA ALA A 329 20.98 -14.23 5.11
C ALA A 329 21.22 -12.90 4.38
N ASP A 330 20.15 -12.16 4.09
CA ASP A 330 20.18 -10.82 3.50
C ASP A 330 20.39 -9.76 4.58
N CYS A 331 19.51 -9.74 5.58
CA CYS A 331 19.56 -8.79 6.68
C CYS A 331 18.88 -9.36 7.94
N ALA A 332 19.22 -8.81 9.10
CA ALA A 332 18.59 -9.15 10.38
C ALA A 332 18.62 -7.94 11.31
N GLY A 333 17.75 -7.92 12.33
CA GLY A 333 17.76 -6.86 13.32
C GLY A 333 16.49 -6.79 14.15
N TYR A 334 16.19 -5.60 14.66
CA TYR A 334 15.05 -5.32 15.52
C TYR A 334 14.12 -4.29 14.88
N GLY A 335 12.85 -4.31 15.26
CA GLY A 335 11.87 -3.33 14.81
C GLY A 335 10.56 -3.42 15.60
N SER A 336 9.48 -2.96 14.98
CA SER A 336 8.12 -3.17 15.47
C SER A 336 7.16 -3.54 14.36
N VAL A 337 6.23 -4.45 14.67
CA VAL A 337 5.10 -4.83 13.81
C VAL A 337 3.83 -4.13 14.30
N SER A 338 2.89 -3.84 13.41
CA SER A 338 1.52 -3.41 13.74
C SER A 338 0.56 -3.85 12.63
N GLY A 339 -0.74 -3.87 12.90
CA GLY A 339 -1.74 -4.05 11.84
C GLY A 339 -1.70 -2.94 10.79
N ARG A 340 -2.25 -3.21 9.60
CA ARG A 340 -2.55 -2.19 8.57
C ARG A 340 -3.79 -2.54 7.75
N GLY A 341 -4.21 -1.62 6.89
CA GLY A 341 -5.29 -1.84 5.93
C GLY A 341 -6.68 -1.56 6.50
N ASN A 342 -7.63 -1.48 5.57
CA ASN A 342 -9.04 -1.21 5.86
C ASN A 342 -9.84 -2.50 5.59
N SER A 343 -10.25 -2.73 4.34
CA SER A 343 -10.88 -3.97 3.87
C SER A 343 -10.01 -5.20 4.14
N THR A 344 -8.73 -5.14 3.76
CA THR A 344 -7.76 -6.24 3.91
C THR A 344 -7.50 -6.67 5.36
N TRP A 345 -7.76 -5.83 6.37
CA TRP A 345 -7.64 -6.21 7.78
C TRP A 345 -8.75 -7.16 8.24
N LYS A 346 -9.89 -7.16 7.53
CA LYS A 346 -11.03 -8.06 7.77
C LYS A 346 -10.79 -9.48 7.20
N MET A 347 -9.68 -9.70 6.48
CA MET A 347 -9.38 -10.97 5.80
C MET A 347 -8.60 -11.95 6.70
N PRO A 348 -8.74 -13.28 6.53
CA PRO A 348 -8.01 -14.30 7.31
C PRO A 348 -6.46 -14.21 7.21
N LYS A 349 -5.96 -13.62 6.12
CA LYS A 349 -4.54 -13.33 5.89
C LYS A 349 -4.32 -11.82 6.06
N ARG A 350 -4.11 -11.37 7.30
CA ARG A 350 -3.97 -9.95 7.63
C ARG A 350 -2.66 -9.34 7.09
N PRO A 351 -2.65 -8.09 6.61
CA PRO A 351 -1.43 -7.36 6.25
C PRO A 351 -0.87 -6.55 7.43
N TYR A 352 0.45 -6.35 7.44
CA TYR A 352 1.17 -5.71 8.56
C TYR A 352 2.02 -4.52 8.12
N ASN A 353 2.20 -3.54 9.01
CA ASN A 353 3.31 -2.58 8.93
C ASN A 353 4.52 -3.16 9.66
N LEU A 354 5.72 -2.91 9.14
CA LEU A 354 6.99 -3.22 9.80
C LEU A 354 7.85 -1.95 9.84
N ASN A 355 8.21 -1.49 11.04
CA ASN A 355 9.13 -0.36 11.22
C ASN A 355 10.45 -0.87 11.78
N LEU A 356 11.54 -0.73 11.03
CA LEU A 356 12.86 -1.17 11.45
C LEU A 356 13.46 -0.22 12.51
N SER A 357 14.27 -0.74 13.43
CA SER A 357 15.00 0.05 14.43
C SER A 357 16.11 0.90 13.81
N GLU A 358 16.65 0.50 12.65
CA GLU A 358 17.62 1.28 11.86
C GLU A 358 17.28 1.25 10.36
N LYS A 359 17.82 2.21 9.60
CA LYS A 359 17.65 2.24 8.13
C LYS A 359 18.60 1.25 7.48
N GLN A 360 18.09 0.35 6.64
CA GLN A 360 18.91 -0.61 5.90
C GLN A 360 18.26 -1.00 4.56
N SER A 361 19.07 -1.61 3.70
CA SER A 361 18.60 -2.35 2.52
C SER A 361 18.00 -3.68 3.00
N VAL A 362 16.96 -4.13 2.31
CA VAL A 362 16.31 -5.43 2.52
C VAL A 362 16.01 -5.98 1.13
N LEU A 363 16.51 -7.17 0.80
CA LEU A 363 16.40 -7.81 -0.52
C LEU A 363 16.76 -6.86 -1.68
N GLY A 364 17.85 -6.11 -1.52
CA GLY A 364 18.33 -5.16 -2.53
C GLY A 364 17.55 -3.84 -2.63
N MET A 365 16.44 -3.65 -1.91
CA MET A 365 15.71 -2.39 -1.86
C MET A 365 16.57 -1.23 -1.31
N THR A 366 16.29 -0.01 -1.76
CA THR A 366 16.92 1.21 -1.22
C THR A 366 16.70 1.37 0.28
N ASN A 367 17.70 1.94 0.99
CA ASN A 367 17.75 1.97 2.46
C ASN A 367 16.55 2.68 3.10
N CYS A 368 15.62 1.89 3.63
CA CYS A 368 14.38 2.37 4.23
C CYS A 368 14.26 1.94 5.70
N LYS A 369 13.20 2.43 6.36
CA LYS A 369 12.86 2.11 7.75
C LYS A 369 11.39 1.69 7.94
N LYS A 370 10.54 1.94 6.94
CA LYS A 370 9.08 1.71 6.99
C LYS A 370 8.70 0.81 5.83
N LEU A 371 8.53 -0.46 6.14
CA LEU A 371 8.08 -1.52 5.26
C LEU A 371 6.62 -1.88 5.60
N CYS A 372 5.97 -2.62 4.72
CA CYS A 372 4.74 -3.33 5.00
C CYS A 372 4.71 -4.66 4.27
N LEU A 373 4.01 -5.62 4.87
CA LEU A 373 3.74 -6.93 4.34
C LEU A 373 2.29 -6.89 3.81
N LEU A 374 2.13 -6.77 2.50
CA LEU A 374 0.82 -6.84 1.85
C LEU A 374 0.43 -8.31 1.66
N SER A 375 -0.81 -8.63 2.05
CA SER A 375 -1.35 -9.98 2.00
C SER A 375 -1.90 -10.37 0.63
N ASN A 376 -2.08 -9.40 -0.27
CA ASN A 376 -2.69 -9.49 -1.60
C ASN A 376 -3.99 -10.34 -1.58
N SER A 377 -4.83 -10.18 -0.55
CA SER A 377 -5.98 -11.06 -0.29
C SER A 377 -7.14 -10.93 -1.27
N PHE A 378 -7.17 -9.86 -2.08
CA PHE A 378 -8.16 -9.68 -3.15
C PHE A 378 -7.59 -10.01 -4.54
N ASP A 379 -6.26 -10.08 -4.68
CA ASP A 379 -5.57 -10.47 -5.91
C ASP A 379 -5.29 -11.98 -5.89
N ARG A 380 -6.06 -12.72 -6.70
CA ARG A 380 -5.92 -14.18 -6.81
C ARG A 380 -4.53 -14.62 -7.31
N THR A 381 -3.87 -13.81 -8.12
CA THR A 381 -2.52 -14.07 -8.65
C THR A 381 -1.41 -13.71 -7.65
N ASN A 382 -1.71 -12.86 -6.67
CA ASN A 382 -0.75 -12.11 -5.84
C ASN A 382 0.20 -11.16 -6.62
N LEU A 383 0.19 -11.12 -7.96
CA LEU A 383 1.17 -10.43 -8.80
C LEU A 383 0.91 -8.94 -9.00
N LEU A 384 -0.34 -8.46 -8.94
CA LEU A 384 -0.72 -7.13 -9.44
C LEU A 384 0.07 -5.99 -8.78
N ASN A 385 0.20 -6.01 -7.45
CA ASN A 385 0.98 -5.03 -6.68
C ASN A 385 2.50 -5.06 -7.00
N ARG A 386 3.04 -6.21 -7.43
CA ARG A 386 4.46 -6.36 -7.78
C ARG A 386 4.72 -5.90 -9.22
N ILE A 387 3.94 -6.39 -10.19
CA ILE A 387 4.17 -6.12 -11.61
C ILE A 387 3.91 -4.64 -11.95
N SER A 388 2.94 -4.01 -11.26
CA SER A 388 2.71 -2.56 -11.36
C SER A 388 3.87 -1.75 -10.78
N SER A 389 4.43 -2.15 -9.63
CA SER A 389 5.65 -1.53 -9.08
C SER A 389 6.86 -1.70 -10.00
N GLN A 390 7.09 -2.89 -10.57
CA GLN A 390 8.20 -3.12 -11.51
C GLN A 390 8.04 -2.31 -12.80
N LEU A 391 6.82 -2.24 -13.35
CA LEU A 391 6.53 -1.41 -14.52
C LEU A 391 6.72 0.07 -14.22
N ALA A 392 6.22 0.56 -13.07
CA ALA A 392 6.41 1.94 -12.61
C ALA A 392 7.88 2.29 -12.36
N GLN A 393 8.68 1.38 -11.80
CA GLN A 393 10.14 1.53 -11.66
C GLN A 393 10.81 1.64 -13.05
N SER A 394 10.42 0.79 -14.00
CA SER A 394 10.92 0.82 -15.37
C SER A 394 10.53 2.12 -16.11
N MET A 395 9.32 2.63 -15.85
CA MET A 395 8.84 3.94 -16.31
C MET A 395 9.53 5.13 -15.62
N GLN A 396 10.26 4.89 -14.52
CA GLN A 396 10.90 5.90 -13.67
C GLN A 396 9.89 6.80 -12.92
N VAL A 397 8.71 6.26 -12.59
CA VAL A 397 7.72 6.94 -11.75
C VAL A 397 8.36 7.30 -10.40
N ARG A 398 8.20 8.58 -9.99
CA ARG A 398 8.89 9.16 -8.85
C ARG A 398 8.55 8.46 -7.52
N ASP A 399 9.57 8.19 -6.71
CA ASP A 399 9.47 7.59 -5.38
C ASP A 399 8.69 6.25 -5.34
N THR A 400 8.62 5.55 -6.48
CA THR A 400 7.95 4.24 -6.61
C THR A 400 8.42 3.28 -5.53
N PRO A 401 7.51 2.68 -4.73
CA PRO A 401 7.90 1.78 -3.66
C PRO A 401 8.46 0.50 -4.23
N GLN A 402 9.70 0.18 -3.83
CA GLN A 402 10.31 -1.10 -4.13
C GLN A 402 9.75 -2.16 -3.17
N GLY A 403 9.70 -3.41 -3.61
CA GLY A 403 9.25 -4.52 -2.78
C GLY A 403 9.56 -5.86 -3.44
N GLU A 404 9.67 -6.91 -2.64
CA GLU A 404 9.95 -8.28 -3.07
C GLU A 404 8.98 -9.25 -2.38
N PHE A 405 8.75 -10.43 -2.94
CA PHE A 405 7.95 -11.45 -2.27
C PHE A 405 8.74 -12.19 -1.18
N VAL A 406 8.09 -12.47 -0.06
CA VAL A 406 8.63 -13.26 1.04
C VAL A 406 7.63 -14.31 1.53
N ASN A 407 8.15 -15.49 1.86
CA ASN A 407 7.47 -16.45 2.71
C ASN A 407 7.57 -15.99 4.15
N LEU A 408 6.43 -15.57 4.73
CA LEU A 408 6.39 -14.97 6.05
C LEU A 408 6.18 -16.03 7.14
N PHE A 409 7.08 -16.06 8.11
CA PHE A 409 6.99 -16.85 9.33
C PHE A 409 6.80 -15.91 10.52
N LEU A 410 5.70 -16.06 11.25
CA LEU A 410 5.42 -15.30 12.47
C LEU A 410 5.60 -16.23 13.66
N ASN A 411 6.56 -15.94 14.54
CA ASN A 411 6.92 -16.78 15.69
C ASN A 411 7.23 -18.24 15.30
N GLY A 412 7.80 -18.45 14.10
CA GLY A 412 8.05 -19.77 13.51
C GLY A 412 6.82 -20.48 12.92
N LYS A 413 5.62 -19.90 12.94
CA LYS A 413 4.45 -20.45 12.23
C LYS A 413 4.34 -19.82 10.84
N TYR A 414 4.24 -20.64 9.79
CA TYR A 414 4.08 -20.13 8.41
C TYR A 414 2.74 -19.42 8.23
N ASN A 415 2.83 -18.19 7.73
CA ASN A 415 1.71 -17.28 7.57
C ASN A 415 1.36 -17.03 6.08
N GLY A 416 2.13 -17.52 5.12
CA GLY A 416 1.84 -17.39 3.68
C GLY A 416 2.87 -16.57 2.90
N LEU A 417 2.60 -16.44 1.60
CA LEU A 417 3.33 -15.55 0.68
C LEU A 417 2.88 -14.10 0.91
N TYR A 418 3.81 -13.18 1.13
CA TYR A 418 3.51 -11.75 1.30
C TYR A 418 4.35 -10.92 0.34
N PHE A 419 3.80 -9.82 -0.16
CA PHE A 419 4.58 -8.80 -0.85
C PHE A 419 5.16 -7.83 0.19
N LEU A 420 6.47 -7.92 0.44
CA LEU A 420 7.20 -7.03 1.34
C LEU A 420 7.60 -5.77 0.58
N SER A 421 6.90 -4.67 0.82
CA SER A 421 7.09 -3.40 0.12
C SER A 421 7.51 -2.27 1.04
N GLN A 422 8.26 -1.31 0.50
CA GLN A 422 8.42 0.02 1.09
C GLN A 422 7.04 0.70 1.21
N ARG A 423 6.83 1.46 2.28
CA ARG A 423 5.59 2.25 2.42
C ARG A 423 5.67 3.56 1.62
N PRO A 424 4.57 4.05 1.02
CA PRO A 424 4.48 5.34 0.32
C PRO A 424 4.40 6.46 1.36
N ARG A 425 5.49 6.64 2.11
CA ARG A 425 5.61 7.59 3.21
C ARG A 425 7.07 7.91 3.44
N GLU A 426 7.33 9.09 3.97
CA GLU A 426 8.66 9.50 4.41
C GLU A 426 9.30 8.48 5.37
N GLY A 427 10.44 7.92 4.98
CA GLY A 427 11.13 6.82 5.67
C GLY A 427 10.80 5.41 5.15
N GLY A 428 9.80 5.28 4.27
CA GLY A 428 9.69 4.22 3.27
C GLY A 428 10.27 4.76 1.95
N SER A 429 9.49 4.76 0.87
CA SER A 429 9.94 5.13 -0.49
C SER A 429 10.01 6.64 -0.78
N VAL A 430 9.35 7.50 0.02
CA VAL A 430 9.19 8.93 -0.31
C VAL A 430 10.36 9.77 0.20
N HIS A 431 10.98 10.54 -0.70
CA HIS A 431 12.21 11.31 -0.47
C HIS A 431 11.96 12.84 -0.43
N ILE A 432 11.23 13.29 0.59
CA ILE A 432 10.94 14.71 0.85
C ILE A 432 11.72 15.25 2.06
N GLN A 433 11.83 16.58 2.17
CA GLN A 433 12.45 17.21 3.34
C GLN A 433 11.55 17.12 4.57
N LYS A 434 12.08 16.53 5.65
CA LYS A 434 11.35 16.37 6.92
C LYS A 434 10.98 17.70 7.57
N LEU A 435 9.69 18.05 7.57
CA LEU A 435 9.15 19.24 8.23
C LEU A 435 8.81 19.00 9.71
N ASP A 436 8.41 17.79 10.11
CA ASP A 436 8.06 17.45 11.51
C ASP A 436 9.14 17.90 12.51
N ASN A 437 10.41 17.62 12.21
CA ASN A 437 11.53 18.00 13.07
C ASN A 437 11.73 19.53 13.15
N GLN A 438 11.33 20.29 12.12
CA GLN A 438 11.43 21.74 12.09
C GLN A 438 10.29 22.38 12.91
N ILE A 439 9.05 21.91 12.71
CA ILE A 439 7.86 22.27 13.49
C ILE A 439 8.11 22.02 14.98
N LEU A 440 8.57 20.82 15.33
CA LEU A 440 8.97 20.46 16.69
C LEU A 440 10.08 21.37 17.22
N LYS A 441 11.16 21.60 16.46
CA LYS A 441 12.30 22.43 16.91
C LYS A 441 11.89 23.87 17.26
N VAL A 442 11.01 24.50 16.49
CA VAL A 442 10.56 25.89 16.80
C VAL A 442 9.54 25.94 17.94
N ASN A 443 8.78 24.85 18.15
CA ASN A 443 7.77 24.70 19.22
C ASN A 443 8.25 23.86 20.44
N GLY A 444 9.54 23.87 20.77
CA GLY A 444 10.04 23.29 22.03
C GLY A 444 10.23 21.76 22.08
N ARG A 445 10.12 21.08 20.93
CA ARG A 445 10.32 19.64 20.69
C ARG A 445 9.28 18.68 21.30
N THR A 446 8.21 19.19 21.89
CA THR A 446 7.13 18.34 22.41
C THR A 446 6.16 17.95 21.28
N LYS A 447 5.91 16.65 21.12
CA LYS A 447 4.92 16.13 20.16
C LYS A 447 3.50 16.43 20.63
N PRO A 448 2.52 16.65 19.73
CA PRO A 448 1.12 16.69 20.10
C PRO A 448 0.66 15.36 20.70
N PRO A 449 -0.37 15.35 21.57
CA PRO A 449 -1.05 14.12 21.93
C PRO A 449 -1.60 13.46 20.65
N GLN A 450 -1.54 12.13 20.57
CA GLN A 450 -2.26 11.41 19.53
C GLN A 450 -3.76 11.66 19.73
N VAL A 451 -4.46 11.92 18.63
CA VAL A 451 -5.91 11.83 18.59
C VAL A 451 -6.22 10.33 18.51
N VAL A 452 -7.15 9.85 19.33
CA VAL A 452 -7.70 8.49 19.23
C VAL A 452 -9.03 8.61 18.49
N GLU A 453 -9.37 7.65 17.65
CA GLU A 453 -10.70 7.59 17.03
C GLU A 453 -11.69 7.15 18.11
N ASP A 454 -12.72 7.96 18.34
CA ASP A 454 -13.93 7.50 19.03
C ASP A 454 -14.76 6.72 18.01
N ASP A 455 -15.22 5.52 18.36
CA ASP A 455 -15.93 4.62 17.45
C ASP A 455 -17.28 5.20 16.98
N GLU A 456 -17.35 5.70 15.75
CA GLU A 456 -18.59 5.69 14.96
C GLU A 456 -18.51 4.55 13.93
N GLU A 457 -19.53 3.70 13.91
CA GLU A 457 -19.62 2.50 13.05
C GLU A 457 -19.80 2.89 11.57
N ASP A 458 -18.71 3.21 10.88
CA ASP A 458 -18.72 3.47 9.44
C ASP A 458 -18.99 2.17 8.64
N ASP A 459 -20.28 1.90 8.38
CA ASP A 459 -20.75 0.88 7.45
C ASP A 459 -20.20 1.15 6.03
N ASP A 460 -19.47 0.19 5.46
CA ASP A 460 -18.74 0.27 4.17
C ASP A 460 -19.70 0.29 2.94
N SER A 461 -20.90 0.85 3.06
CA SER A 461 -21.98 0.77 2.06
C SER A 461 -22.48 2.11 1.50
N SER A 462 -22.10 3.27 2.08
CA SER A 462 -22.73 4.57 1.79
C SER A 462 -21.90 5.55 0.94
N ALA A 463 -21.60 5.17 -0.31
CA ALA A 463 -21.09 6.09 -1.35
C ALA A 463 -22.14 6.41 -2.44
N ALA A 464 -23.40 6.65 -2.04
CA ALA A 464 -24.49 6.97 -2.96
C ALA A 464 -25.50 7.99 -2.38
N GLY A 465 -25.41 9.24 -2.84
CA GLY A 465 -26.51 10.22 -2.84
C GLY A 465 -26.80 11.02 -1.56
N GLU A 466 -26.61 12.35 -1.62
CA GLU A 466 -27.35 13.28 -0.74
C GLU A 466 -28.81 13.41 -1.23
N LEU A 467 -29.80 13.20 -0.35
CA LEU A 467 -31.08 13.94 -0.35
C LEU A 467 -31.88 13.71 0.96
N SER A 468 -32.45 14.79 1.49
CA SER A 468 -33.18 14.95 2.77
C SER A 468 -34.34 13.94 3.04
N SER A 469 -34.82 13.66 4.27
CA SER A 469 -35.22 14.62 5.34
C SER A 469 -35.73 13.99 6.66
N ALA A 470 -35.51 14.68 7.79
CA ALA A 470 -36.39 14.92 8.98
C ALA A 470 -36.96 13.78 9.91
N GLY A 471 -36.65 13.90 11.22
CA GLY A 471 -37.44 13.39 12.38
C GLY A 471 -37.08 11.97 12.86
N THR A 472 -37.00 11.62 14.16
CA THR A 472 -37.69 12.16 15.35
C THR A 472 -36.91 11.83 16.66
N SER A 473 -37.29 12.44 17.79
CA SER A 473 -36.63 12.40 19.11
C SER A 473 -36.91 11.18 20.02
N GLY A 474 -35.96 10.85 20.90
CA GLY A 474 -36.15 10.13 22.20
C GLY A 474 -34.84 10.07 23.00
N THR A 475 -34.59 10.80 24.09
CA THR A 475 -35.08 10.68 25.49
C THR A 475 -34.51 9.52 26.33
N GLY A 476 -33.71 9.86 27.35
CA GLY A 476 -33.28 8.97 28.45
C GLY A 476 -31.91 8.31 28.23
N THR A 477 -31.07 8.04 29.24
CA THR A 477 -31.16 8.25 30.71
C THR A 477 -29.77 8.38 31.33
N ALA A 478 -29.64 8.99 32.51
CA ALA A 478 -28.36 9.18 33.20
C ALA A 478 -28.17 8.24 34.41
N SER A 479 -26.94 7.76 34.62
CA SER A 479 -26.40 7.24 35.90
C SER A 479 -24.87 7.40 35.88
N ALA A 480 -24.17 8.16 36.73
CA ALA A 480 -24.16 8.31 38.19
C ALA A 480 -23.16 7.37 38.92
N GLY A 481 -22.06 7.96 39.41
CA GLY A 481 -21.12 7.40 40.40
C GLY A 481 -19.85 6.74 39.84
N THR A 482 -18.69 6.75 40.54
CA THR A 482 -18.31 7.42 41.80
C THR A 482 -16.77 7.39 42.00
N SER A 483 -16.21 8.46 42.59
CA SER A 483 -14.98 8.52 43.43
C SER A 483 -13.64 7.87 42.99
N SER A 484 -12.64 8.72 42.67
CA SER A 484 -11.38 9.01 43.41
C SER A 484 -10.68 7.89 44.24
N PRO A 485 -9.32 7.86 44.32
CA PRO A 485 -8.52 9.08 44.59
C PRO A 485 -7.15 9.25 43.90
N ASP A 486 -6.71 10.52 43.90
CA ASP A 486 -5.34 10.96 43.64
C ASP A 486 -4.28 10.26 44.51
N ARG A 487 -3.10 10.04 43.91
CA ARG A 487 -1.82 10.12 44.64
C ARG A 487 -0.86 11.03 43.89
N SER A 488 -0.39 12.05 44.60
CA SER A 488 0.58 13.01 44.12
C SER A 488 2.00 12.45 44.12
N SER A 489 2.76 12.74 43.06
CA SER A 489 4.22 12.70 43.08
C SER A 489 4.76 13.98 42.44
N SER A 490 5.40 14.80 43.26
CA SER A 490 6.00 16.07 42.84
C SER A 490 7.30 15.82 42.08
N GLY A 491 7.30 16.07 40.76
CA GLY A 491 8.50 16.07 39.93
C GLY A 491 8.56 17.34 39.09
N THR A 492 9.47 18.26 39.44
CA THR A 492 9.74 19.47 38.64
C THR A 492 10.51 19.12 37.36
N SER A 493 9.78 18.69 36.35
CA SER A 493 10.18 18.93 34.96
C SER A 493 9.69 20.32 34.53
N SER A 494 10.31 20.91 33.51
CA SER A 494 9.81 22.12 32.84
C SER A 494 8.61 21.77 31.95
N GLY A 495 7.56 21.24 32.55
CA GLY A 495 6.37 20.73 31.86
C GLY A 495 5.53 21.86 31.27
N ILE A 496 5.47 21.93 29.95
CA ILE A 496 4.37 22.59 29.22
C ILE A 496 3.06 22.01 29.77
N LYS A 497 2.11 22.85 30.17
CA LYS A 497 0.86 22.32 30.74
C LYS A 497 0.12 21.54 29.66
N LYS A 498 -0.60 20.46 30.03
CA LYS A 498 -1.38 19.66 29.06
C LYS A 498 -2.40 20.50 28.27
N SER A 499 -2.82 21.64 28.80
CA SER A 499 -3.67 22.65 28.14
C SER A 499 -2.97 23.48 27.06
N GLU A 500 -1.64 23.58 27.09
CA GLU A 500 -0.79 24.39 26.20
C GLU A 500 -0.18 23.57 25.05
N LEU A 501 -0.38 22.23 25.05
CA LEU A 501 0.00 21.36 23.94
C LEU A 501 -0.82 21.70 22.68
N PRO A 502 -0.22 21.65 21.49
CA PRO A 502 -0.94 21.86 20.23
C PRO A 502 -2.03 20.80 20.06
N LYS A 503 -3.22 21.24 19.60
CA LYS A 503 -4.36 20.37 19.34
C LYS A 503 -4.70 20.41 17.86
N ARG A 504 -5.23 19.31 17.32
CA ARG A 504 -5.87 19.33 16.00
C ARG A 504 -7.14 20.18 16.09
N ILE A 505 -7.29 21.17 15.22
CA ILE A 505 -8.42 22.10 15.19
C ILE A 505 -8.98 22.23 13.76
N ALA A 506 -10.29 22.42 13.66
CA ALA A 506 -10.92 22.87 12.43
C ALA A 506 -10.59 24.36 12.21
N LEU A 507 -10.17 24.71 10.98
CA LEU A 507 -9.94 26.11 10.57
C LEU A 507 -11.10 26.67 9.72
N HIS A 508 -12.24 25.99 9.74
CA HIS A 508 -13.45 26.30 9.01
C HIS A 508 -14.63 26.34 9.98
N LYS A 509 -15.68 27.08 9.65
CA LYS A 509 -16.93 27.10 10.42
C LYS A 509 -17.87 25.99 9.98
N GLU A 510 -18.75 25.60 10.89
CA GLU A 510 -19.84 24.69 10.55
C GLU A 510 -20.70 25.28 9.41
N GLY A 511 -20.97 24.46 8.39
CA GLY A 511 -21.66 24.88 7.16
C GLY A 511 -20.79 25.54 6.09
N GLU A 512 -19.49 25.80 6.31
CA GLU A 512 -18.58 26.22 5.22
C GLU A 512 -18.31 25.05 4.25
N ARG A 513 -18.39 25.32 2.95
CA ARG A 513 -18.19 24.30 1.88
C ARG A 513 -16.76 23.78 1.85
N LEU A 514 -15.78 24.67 1.99
CA LEU A 514 -14.37 24.30 2.03
C LEU A 514 -13.95 24.03 3.47
N LYS A 515 -13.55 22.79 3.76
CA LYS A 515 -13.18 22.33 5.09
C LYS A 515 -11.67 22.11 5.16
N LYS A 516 -11.09 22.35 6.34
CA LYS A 516 -9.66 22.07 6.63
C LYS A 516 -9.37 21.94 8.12
N TRP A 517 -8.34 21.16 8.42
CA TRP A 517 -7.86 20.83 9.77
C TRP A 517 -6.33 20.98 9.89
N ALA A 518 -5.86 21.60 10.96
CA ALA A 518 -4.44 21.82 11.25
C ALA A 518 -4.14 21.63 12.74
N TYR A 519 -2.87 21.61 13.13
CA TYR A 519 -2.46 21.69 14.53
C TYR A 519 -2.24 23.14 14.99
N SER A 520 -2.76 23.45 16.18
CA SER A 520 -2.72 24.77 16.82
C SER A 520 -1.34 25.10 17.43
N TRP A 521 -0.28 25.01 16.64
CA TRP A 521 1.08 25.35 17.06
C TRP A 521 1.21 26.84 17.41
N GLN A 522 2.08 27.16 18.37
CA GLN A 522 2.31 28.55 18.79
C GLN A 522 3.22 29.33 17.83
N ARG A 523 4.04 28.61 17.05
CA ARG A 523 4.97 29.17 16.07
C ARG A 523 4.92 28.40 14.77
N GLU A 524 4.89 29.16 13.68
CA GLU A 524 5.01 28.69 12.31
C GLU A 524 6.48 28.43 11.95
N PRO A 525 6.77 27.46 11.06
CA PRO A 525 8.05 27.38 10.35
C PRO A 525 8.33 28.67 9.58
N ALA A 526 9.61 29.00 9.37
CA ALA A 526 9.99 30.22 8.65
C ALA A 526 9.67 30.21 7.15
N ASP A 527 9.38 29.02 6.60
CA ASP A 527 9.00 28.79 5.21
C ASP A 527 8.21 27.47 5.15
N ASN A 528 7.05 27.56 4.51
CA ASN A 528 5.98 26.56 4.39
C ASN A 528 5.70 26.20 2.92
N THR A 529 6.66 26.43 2.00
CA THR A 529 6.44 26.31 0.55
C THR A 529 6.61 24.90 -0.01
N GLY A 530 6.70 23.87 0.84
CA GLY A 530 6.79 22.47 0.43
C GLY A 530 7.63 21.61 1.38
N GLY A 531 7.76 20.33 1.03
CA GLY A 531 8.11 19.24 1.95
C GLY A 531 6.89 18.41 2.34
N TYR A 532 5.88 18.34 1.46
CA TYR A 532 4.59 17.68 1.72
C TYR A 532 4.44 16.39 0.91
N LEU A 533 3.88 15.39 1.58
CA LEU A 533 3.26 14.23 0.94
C LEU A 533 1.77 14.30 1.22
N LEU A 534 0.97 14.18 0.18
CA LEU A 534 -0.48 14.22 0.24
C LEU A 534 -1.05 12.91 -0.29
N GLN A 535 -2.21 12.54 0.22
CA GLN A 535 -3.01 11.42 -0.26
C GLN A 535 -4.40 11.96 -0.62
N GLN A 536 -4.92 11.63 -1.80
CA GLN A 536 -6.30 11.92 -2.14
C GLN A 536 -7.23 11.07 -1.27
N TYR A 537 -8.26 11.70 -0.69
CA TYR A 537 -8.93 11.09 0.47
C TYR A 537 -10.42 11.41 0.53
N GLU A 538 -11.26 10.48 0.05
CA GLU A 538 -12.72 10.63 0.12
C GLU A 538 -13.31 10.38 1.52
N LYS A 539 -12.73 9.45 2.31
CA LYS A 539 -13.21 9.07 3.66
C LYS A 539 -12.96 10.17 4.71
N TYR A 540 -13.64 10.08 5.84
CA TYR A 540 -13.41 10.92 7.02
C TYR A 540 -12.77 10.08 8.12
N SER A 541 -11.52 10.38 8.52
CA SER A 541 -10.92 9.84 9.74
C SER A 541 -10.99 10.85 10.87
N GLY A 542 -11.34 10.37 12.07
CA GLY A 542 -11.40 11.16 13.29
C GLY A 542 -10.05 11.73 13.72
N THR A 543 -8.95 11.32 13.09
CA THR A 543 -7.57 11.58 13.52
C THR A 543 -6.71 12.45 12.58
N ASP A 544 -6.94 12.41 11.27
CA ASP A 544 -6.02 13.03 10.30
C ASP A 544 -6.16 14.55 10.16
N CYS A 545 -5.09 15.20 9.67
CA CYS A 545 -5.15 16.54 9.09
C CYS A 545 -5.44 16.44 7.59
N TRP A 546 -6.43 17.19 7.13
CA TRP A 546 -6.85 17.22 5.72
C TRP A 546 -7.43 18.58 5.35
N PHE A 547 -7.53 18.85 4.04
CA PHE A 547 -8.20 20.01 3.47
C PHE A 547 -9.00 19.63 2.21
N SER A 548 -10.05 20.38 1.90
CA SER A 548 -10.79 20.26 0.64
C SER A 548 -10.55 21.43 -0.29
N THR A 549 -10.66 21.17 -1.57
CA THR A 549 -10.71 22.17 -2.65
C THR A 549 -12.13 22.25 -3.20
N VAL A 550 -12.35 22.82 -4.39
CA VAL A 550 -13.69 22.89 -5.00
C VAL A 550 -14.14 21.50 -5.47
N HIS A 551 -13.18 20.69 -5.94
CA HIS A 551 -13.41 19.38 -6.54
C HIS A 551 -12.96 18.20 -5.67
N ARG A 552 -11.89 18.35 -4.87
CA ARG A 552 -11.18 17.24 -4.21
C ARG A 552 -11.00 17.41 -2.70
N ARG A 553 -10.44 16.38 -2.07
CA ARG A 553 -10.04 16.32 -0.65
C ARG A 553 -8.67 15.66 -0.54
N PHE A 554 -7.79 16.24 0.28
CA PHE A 554 -6.42 15.80 0.45
C PHE A 554 -6.09 15.63 1.93
N ARG A 555 -5.71 14.41 2.30
CA ARG A 555 -5.07 14.09 3.58
C ARG A 555 -3.60 14.51 3.51
N ILE A 556 -3.11 15.14 4.58
CA ILE A 556 -1.70 15.49 4.71
C ILE A 556 -0.99 14.33 5.41
N MET A 557 -0.15 13.62 4.65
CA MET A 557 0.60 12.44 5.11
C MET A 557 1.97 12.81 5.68
N SER A 558 2.55 13.92 5.22
CA SER A 558 3.72 14.56 5.81
C SER A 558 3.59 16.08 5.65
N PRO A 559 3.89 16.91 6.68
CA PRO A 559 4.25 16.52 8.04
C PRO A 559 3.10 15.81 8.77
N SER A 560 3.42 15.13 9.87
CA SER A 560 2.45 14.41 10.71
C SER A 560 1.54 15.38 11.48
N TRP A 561 2.00 16.60 11.73
CA TRP A 561 1.29 17.62 12.52
C TRP A 561 1.35 19.00 11.86
N PRO A 562 0.75 19.18 10.67
CA PRO A 562 0.89 20.40 9.88
C PRO A 562 0.33 21.62 10.61
N THR A 563 1.00 22.76 10.47
CA THR A 563 0.60 24.03 11.09
C THR A 563 -0.52 24.72 10.31
N ILE A 564 -1.06 25.81 10.88
CA ILE A 564 -2.09 26.63 10.22
C ILE A 564 -1.52 27.24 8.93
N GLY A 565 -0.29 27.75 8.96
CA GLY A 565 0.39 28.30 7.80
C GLY A 565 0.60 27.29 6.68
N GLU A 566 0.96 26.05 7.00
CA GLU A 566 1.19 24.98 6.02
C GLU A 566 -0.12 24.52 5.35
N VAL A 567 -1.19 24.31 6.13
CA VAL A 567 -2.50 23.90 5.60
C VAL A 567 -3.14 24.99 4.73
N ASN A 568 -2.94 26.28 5.08
CA ASN A 568 -3.38 27.39 4.25
C ASN A 568 -2.63 27.42 2.91
N TYR A 569 -1.29 27.35 2.93
CA TYR A 569 -0.47 27.31 1.72
C TYR A 569 -0.91 26.18 0.78
N LEU A 570 -1.09 24.96 1.32
CA LEU A 570 -1.52 23.80 0.55
C LEU A 570 -2.91 23.99 -0.08
N GLN A 571 -3.89 24.47 0.69
CA GLN A 571 -5.23 24.69 0.15
C GLN A 571 -5.25 25.79 -0.93
N ASP A 572 -4.57 26.91 -0.70
CA ASP A 572 -4.51 28.03 -1.65
C ASP A 572 -3.78 27.62 -2.94
N TYR A 573 -2.70 26.85 -2.83
CA TYR A 573 -1.96 26.31 -3.97
C TYR A 573 -2.83 25.34 -4.81
N MET A 574 -3.51 24.39 -4.17
CA MET A 574 -4.35 23.43 -4.89
C MET A 574 -5.57 24.09 -5.53
N LEU A 575 -6.15 25.11 -4.91
CA LEU A 575 -7.22 25.90 -5.52
C LEU A 575 -6.74 26.64 -6.77
N ALA A 576 -5.51 27.16 -6.78
CA ALA A 576 -4.92 27.80 -7.96
C ALA A 576 -4.65 26.78 -9.09
N ALA A 577 -4.09 25.62 -8.75
CA ALA A 577 -3.90 24.54 -9.72
C ALA A 577 -5.25 24.06 -10.31
N GLU A 578 -6.29 23.87 -9.48
CA GLU A 578 -7.63 23.51 -9.97
C GLU A 578 -8.20 24.57 -10.93
N ARG A 579 -8.01 25.87 -10.67
CA ARG A 579 -8.49 26.91 -11.60
C ARG A 579 -7.84 26.81 -12.99
N ALA A 580 -6.56 26.46 -13.08
CA ALA A 580 -5.89 26.22 -14.36
C ALA A 580 -6.32 24.89 -15.02
N ILE A 581 -6.44 23.80 -14.25
CA ILE A 581 -6.87 22.49 -14.76
C ILE A 581 -8.29 22.59 -15.35
N TYR A 582 -9.22 23.21 -14.62
CA TYR A 582 -10.64 23.27 -14.97
C TYR A 582 -11.03 24.46 -15.89
N SER A 583 -10.15 25.40 -16.22
CA SER A 583 -10.42 26.44 -17.23
C SER A 583 -10.39 25.89 -18.65
N GLU A 584 -11.05 26.57 -19.60
CA GLU A 584 -11.21 26.10 -20.99
C GLU A 584 -9.90 26.14 -21.81
N ASP A 585 -8.99 27.05 -21.46
CA ASP A 585 -7.70 27.28 -22.11
C ASP A 585 -6.50 26.75 -21.31
N GLY A 586 -6.74 26.14 -20.15
CA GLY A 586 -5.69 25.59 -19.28
C GLY A 586 -4.98 26.63 -18.42
N ILE A 587 -5.45 27.88 -18.40
CA ILE A 587 -4.84 29.02 -17.70
C ILE A 587 -5.67 29.39 -16.47
N ASP A 588 -5.03 29.64 -15.32
CA ASP A 588 -5.69 30.17 -14.13
C ASP A 588 -6.05 31.67 -14.33
N PRO A 589 -7.35 32.03 -14.39
CA PRO A 589 -7.80 33.40 -14.65
C PRO A 589 -7.46 34.40 -13.54
N GLU A 590 -6.98 33.96 -12.37
CA GLU A 590 -6.51 34.85 -11.30
C GLU A 590 -5.00 35.15 -11.37
N THR A 591 -4.21 34.30 -12.05
CA THR A 591 -2.73 34.39 -12.01
C THR A 591 -2.05 34.41 -13.38
N ASP A 592 -2.79 34.18 -14.47
CA ASP A 592 -2.29 34.10 -15.86
C ASP A 592 -1.31 32.93 -16.10
N LYS A 593 -1.34 31.91 -15.22
CA LYS A 593 -0.47 30.73 -15.26
C LYS A 593 -1.14 29.53 -15.90
N GLY A 594 -0.41 28.81 -16.75
CA GLY A 594 -0.87 27.52 -17.28
C GLY A 594 -0.81 26.39 -16.24
N PHE A 595 -1.61 25.33 -16.38
CA PHE A 595 -1.55 24.18 -15.45
C PHE A 595 -0.15 23.54 -15.38
N GLY A 596 0.63 23.58 -16.47
CA GLY A 596 2.03 23.14 -16.50
C GLY A 596 3.02 23.99 -15.68
N GLU A 597 2.61 25.14 -15.13
CA GLU A 597 3.37 25.90 -14.14
C GLU A 597 3.04 25.52 -12.68
N TYR A 598 2.05 24.64 -12.50
CA TYR A 598 1.68 24.02 -11.22
C TYR A 598 1.99 22.53 -11.20
N LEU A 599 1.91 21.83 -12.33
CA LEU A 599 2.04 20.38 -12.41
C LEU A 599 3.34 19.97 -13.09
N ASP A 600 4.06 19.00 -12.53
CA ASP A 600 5.15 18.32 -13.23
C ASP A 600 4.57 17.38 -14.29
N LEU A 601 4.30 17.92 -15.49
CA LEU A 601 3.62 17.19 -16.57
C LEU A 601 4.22 15.80 -16.89
N PRO A 602 5.55 15.54 -16.80
CA PRO A 602 6.09 14.19 -16.92
C PRO A 602 5.51 13.20 -15.90
N SER A 603 5.58 13.47 -14.59
CA SER A 603 5.04 12.56 -13.58
C SER A 603 3.52 12.37 -13.68
N TRP A 604 2.77 13.42 -14.07
CA TRP A 604 1.33 13.31 -14.31
C TRP A 604 1.00 12.43 -15.53
N LYS A 605 1.76 12.54 -16.63
CA LYS A 605 1.58 11.68 -17.82
C LYS A 605 1.98 10.23 -17.55
N ASP A 606 3.07 10.01 -16.81
CA ASP A 606 3.54 8.67 -16.50
C ASP A 606 2.61 7.96 -15.51
N MET A 607 2.08 8.67 -14.50
CA MET A 607 1.04 8.10 -13.63
C MET A 607 -0.26 7.84 -14.40
N PHE A 608 -0.69 8.76 -15.28
CA PHE A 608 -1.87 8.56 -16.10
C PHE A 608 -1.79 7.25 -16.89
N LEU A 609 -0.68 7.02 -17.59
CA LEU A 609 -0.51 5.82 -18.43
C LEU A 609 -0.36 4.53 -17.61
N LEU A 610 0.18 4.60 -16.38
CA LEU A 610 0.25 3.47 -15.47
C LEU A 610 -1.14 3.06 -14.96
N GLU A 611 -1.89 4.01 -14.42
CA GLU A 611 -3.24 3.84 -13.86
C GLU A 611 -4.24 3.40 -14.95
N GLU A 612 -4.14 3.99 -16.16
CA GLU A 612 -4.96 3.62 -17.31
C GLU A 612 -4.55 2.26 -17.88
N PHE A 613 -3.26 1.90 -17.93
CA PHE A 613 -2.84 0.58 -18.39
C PHE A 613 -3.43 -0.54 -17.53
N PHE A 614 -3.28 -0.44 -16.20
CA PHE A 614 -3.80 -1.45 -15.27
C PHE A 614 -5.30 -1.35 -15.00
N VAL A 615 -5.95 -0.22 -15.33
CA VAL A 615 -7.37 0.04 -15.02
C VAL A 615 -7.59 0.02 -13.50
N GLU A 616 -6.78 0.80 -12.77
CA GLU A 616 -6.76 0.80 -11.31
C GLU A 616 -7.98 1.53 -10.70
N TRP A 617 -8.85 0.80 -10.02
CA TRP A 617 -10.11 1.35 -9.53
C TRP A 617 -9.94 2.51 -8.53
N ASP A 618 -8.87 2.53 -7.74
CA ASP A 618 -8.65 3.55 -6.71
C ASP A 618 -8.07 4.88 -7.24
N SER A 619 -7.81 5.01 -8.56
CA SER A 619 -7.29 6.23 -9.19
C SER A 619 -8.06 7.49 -8.76
N GLU A 620 -7.32 8.48 -8.29
CA GLU A 620 -7.86 9.74 -7.76
C GLU A 620 -8.98 9.57 -6.69
N ARG A 621 -8.96 8.53 -5.84
CA ARG A 621 -9.89 8.37 -4.71
C ARG A 621 -9.22 8.13 -3.35
N TRP A 622 -8.40 7.09 -3.26
CA TRP A 622 -7.83 6.62 -1.98
C TRP A 622 -6.32 6.37 -2.04
N SER A 623 -5.85 5.54 -2.98
CA SER A 623 -4.44 5.14 -3.08
C SER A 623 -3.57 6.07 -3.93
N PHE A 624 -4.11 7.24 -4.26
CA PHE A 624 -3.49 8.22 -5.15
C PHE A 624 -2.72 9.28 -4.35
N TYR A 625 -1.40 9.40 -4.60
CA TYR A 625 -0.49 10.26 -3.85
C TYR A 625 0.04 11.43 -4.68
N LEU A 626 0.39 12.53 -4.00
CA LEU A 626 0.99 13.72 -4.58
C LEU A 626 2.15 14.23 -3.72
N ILE A 627 3.25 14.63 -4.35
CA ILE A 627 4.43 15.20 -3.68
C ILE A 627 4.55 16.69 -4.03
N LYS A 628 4.69 17.53 -3.00
CA LYS A 628 4.98 18.96 -3.15
C LYS A 628 6.31 19.31 -2.49
N ASP A 629 7.37 19.45 -3.29
CA ASP A 629 8.70 19.79 -2.80
C ASP A 629 8.83 21.24 -2.35
N ARG A 630 9.81 21.47 -1.47
CA ARG A 630 10.07 22.78 -0.84
C ARG A 630 10.74 23.74 -1.82
N GLY A 631 10.13 24.90 -2.01
CA GLY A 631 10.61 25.94 -2.93
C GLY A 631 10.44 25.63 -4.42
N ASP A 632 10.03 24.40 -4.75
CA ASP A 632 9.65 24.01 -6.11
C ASP A 632 8.28 24.62 -6.46
N PRO A 633 8.06 25.23 -7.63
CA PRO A 633 6.72 25.64 -8.04
C PRO A 633 5.78 24.46 -8.36
N LEU A 634 6.31 23.27 -8.65
CA LEU A 634 5.55 22.15 -9.21
C LEU A 634 5.03 21.15 -8.16
N LEU A 635 3.95 20.46 -8.56
CA LEU A 635 3.31 19.36 -7.88
C LEU A 635 3.51 18.08 -8.70
N TYR A 636 4.14 17.09 -8.07
CA TYR A 636 4.47 15.81 -8.69
C TYR A 636 3.39 14.78 -8.41
N CYS A 637 3.06 13.98 -9.41
CA CYS A 637 2.15 12.85 -9.26
C CYS A 637 2.89 11.62 -8.73
N GLY A 638 2.33 10.96 -7.72
CA GLY A 638 2.89 9.77 -7.09
C GLY A 638 3.37 9.95 -5.64
N PRO A 639 3.96 8.89 -5.06
CA PRO A 639 4.29 7.61 -5.69
C PRO A 639 3.05 6.73 -6.00
N MET A 640 3.20 5.71 -6.85
CA MET A 640 2.16 4.71 -7.09
C MET A 640 1.95 3.79 -5.87
N TRP A 641 0.75 3.23 -5.70
CA TRP A 641 0.38 2.41 -4.54
C TRP A 641 -0.95 1.64 -4.71
N ASP A 642 -1.10 0.48 -4.05
CA ASP A 642 -2.29 -0.41 -4.01
C ASP A 642 -2.94 -0.61 -5.40
N PHE A 643 -2.37 -1.52 -6.18
CA PHE A 643 -2.82 -1.90 -7.53
C PHE A 643 -3.55 -3.27 -7.54
N ASP A 644 -4.02 -3.78 -6.40
CA ASP A 644 -4.80 -5.03 -6.32
C ASP A 644 -6.28 -4.87 -6.72
N HIS A 645 -6.77 -3.66 -6.99
CA HIS A 645 -8.07 -3.38 -7.61
C HIS A 645 -7.92 -2.96 -9.08
N SER A 646 -7.07 -3.69 -9.80
CA SER A 646 -6.77 -3.52 -11.23
C SER A 646 -7.32 -4.67 -12.07
N ALA A 647 -7.09 -4.60 -13.40
CA ALA A 647 -7.39 -5.65 -14.38
C ALA A 647 -8.85 -6.12 -14.40
N GLY A 648 -9.78 -5.21 -14.09
CA GLY A 648 -11.22 -5.49 -14.01
C GLY A 648 -11.75 -5.79 -12.61
N THR A 649 -10.89 -5.99 -11.61
CA THR A 649 -11.32 -6.11 -10.21
C THR A 649 -11.73 -4.73 -9.68
N MET A 650 -13.03 -4.55 -9.40
CA MET A 650 -13.60 -3.26 -9.00
C MET A 650 -14.47 -3.41 -7.75
N LEU A 651 -14.73 -2.30 -7.04
CA LEU A 651 -15.59 -2.28 -5.83
C LEU A 651 -16.99 -2.92 -6.03
N TYR A 652 -17.52 -2.88 -7.26
CA TYR A 652 -18.88 -3.35 -7.59
C TYR A 652 -18.92 -4.67 -8.38
N GLY A 653 -17.79 -5.35 -8.57
CA GLY A 653 -17.70 -6.57 -9.38
C GLY A 653 -16.34 -6.81 -9.98
N ASN A 654 -16.17 -7.98 -10.57
CA ASN A 654 -15.02 -8.30 -11.42
C ASN A 654 -15.47 -8.29 -12.88
N TYR A 655 -14.90 -7.40 -13.68
CA TYR A 655 -15.27 -7.12 -15.07
C TYR A 655 -14.02 -7.17 -15.98
N PRO A 656 -13.31 -8.31 -16.08
CA PRO A 656 -12.03 -8.40 -16.77
C PRO A 656 -12.15 -8.18 -18.29
N GLU A 657 -13.14 -8.78 -18.95
CA GLU A 657 -13.37 -8.63 -20.40
C GLU A 657 -13.77 -7.19 -20.74
N THR A 658 -14.62 -6.58 -19.91
CA THR A 658 -14.96 -5.16 -20.06
C THR A 658 -13.73 -4.27 -19.90
N ALA A 659 -12.87 -4.56 -18.91
CA ALA A 659 -11.69 -3.76 -18.61
C ALA A 659 -10.61 -3.78 -19.70
N VAL A 660 -10.51 -4.82 -20.54
CA VAL A 660 -9.51 -4.92 -21.62
C VAL A 660 -9.50 -3.66 -22.51
N SER A 661 -10.68 -3.16 -22.89
CA SER A 661 -10.85 -2.00 -23.77
C SER A 661 -11.60 -0.82 -23.12
N LEU A 662 -11.60 -0.75 -21.79
CA LEU A 662 -12.13 0.37 -21.01
C LEU A 662 -11.15 1.57 -21.04
N LEU A 663 -11.65 2.81 -21.11
CA LEU A 663 -10.84 4.01 -20.86
C LEU A 663 -11.31 4.68 -19.56
N MET A 664 -10.74 4.24 -18.45
CA MET A 664 -11.26 4.48 -17.12
C MET A 664 -11.08 5.95 -16.70
N LEU A 665 -9.91 6.55 -16.92
CA LEU A 665 -9.65 7.94 -16.57
C LEU A 665 -10.36 8.93 -17.52
N ARG A 666 -10.69 8.47 -18.74
CA ARG A 666 -11.38 9.24 -19.79
C ARG A 666 -12.90 9.27 -19.61
N ASP A 667 -13.53 8.14 -19.33
CA ASP A 667 -15.00 8.03 -19.38
C ASP A 667 -15.65 7.68 -18.05
N THR A 668 -14.94 6.95 -17.17
CA THR A 668 -15.49 6.41 -15.90
C THR A 668 -15.05 7.21 -14.67
N ARG A 669 -14.01 8.03 -14.78
CA ARG A 669 -13.55 8.98 -13.76
C ARG A 669 -13.75 10.41 -14.28
N HIS A 670 -14.10 11.33 -13.39
CA HIS A 670 -14.33 12.75 -13.72
C HIS A 670 -13.41 13.64 -12.87
N GLY A 671 -12.14 13.28 -12.85
CA GLY A 671 -11.10 13.86 -11.99
C GLY A 671 -10.23 14.93 -12.64
N TRP A 672 -9.05 15.16 -12.04
CA TRP A 672 -8.03 16.03 -12.60
C TRP A 672 -7.39 15.39 -13.84
N MET A 673 -7.14 14.08 -13.85
CA MET A 673 -6.61 13.36 -15.02
C MET A 673 -7.61 13.40 -16.18
N ASN A 674 -8.88 13.15 -15.87
CA ASN A 674 -9.99 13.34 -16.83
C ASN A 674 -10.03 14.75 -17.41
N ARG A 675 -9.87 15.76 -16.56
CA ARG A 675 -9.91 17.16 -17.02
C ARG A 675 -8.67 17.52 -17.83
N LEU A 676 -7.49 17.02 -17.47
CA LEU A 676 -6.25 17.23 -18.21
C LEU A 676 -6.34 16.67 -19.64
N LEU A 677 -6.95 15.49 -19.84
CA LEU A 677 -7.23 14.93 -21.17
C LEU A 677 -8.04 15.86 -22.10
N THR A 678 -8.87 16.75 -21.55
CA THR A 678 -9.64 17.68 -22.39
C THR A 678 -8.80 18.81 -23.00
N HIS A 679 -7.55 18.95 -22.56
CA HIS A 679 -6.55 19.83 -23.18
C HIS A 679 -5.79 19.04 -24.24
N LYS A 680 -6.00 19.42 -25.50
CA LYS A 680 -5.54 18.65 -26.67
C LYS A 680 -4.02 18.43 -26.71
N ASP A 681 -3.23 19.40 -26.24
CA ASP A 681 -1.77 19.29 -26.16
C ASP A 681 -1.32 18.24 -25.12
N PHE A 682 -2.08 18.05 -24.05
CA PHE A 682 -1.86 16.99 -23.06
C PHE A 682 -2.22 15.61 -23.62
N GLU A 683 -3.35 15.47 -24.33
CA GLU A 683 -3.77 14.23 -25.00
C GLU A 683 -2.77 13.80 -26.10
N GLU A 684 -2.35 14.72 -26.98
CA GLU A 684 -1.36 14.45 -28.03
C GLU A 684 -0.01 13.98 -27.44
N GLU A 685 0.42 14.58 -26.33
CA GLU A 685 1.65 14.19 -25.64
C GLU A 685 1.53 12.88 -24.85
N LEU A 686 0.35 12.52 -24.34
CA LEU A 686 0.08 11.19 -23.78
C LEU A 686 0.17 10.11 -24.86
N HIS A 687 -0.50 10.32 -25.99
CA HIS A 687 -0.50 9.38 -27.11
C HIS A 687 0.92 9.12 -27.63
N LYS A 688 1.70 10.18 -27.80
CA LYS A 688 3.11 10.09 -28.16
C LYS A 688 3.96 9.37 -27.10
N ARG A 689 3.77 9.68 -25.80
CA ARG A 689 4.48 9.03 -24.69
C ARG A 689 4.20 7.52 -24.66
N TRP A 690 2.96 7.10 -24.94
CA TRP A 690 2.61 5.69 -25.09
C TRP A 690 3.37 5.04 -26.25
N GLN A 691 3.22 5.57 -27.47
CA GLN A 691 3.81 4.98 -28.69
C GLN A 691 5.35 4.96 -28.69
N GLU A 692 6.00 6.04 -28.26
CA GLU A 692 7.47 6.18 -28.36
C GLU A 692 8.23 5.51 -27.19
N TYR A 693 7.57 5.25 -26.05
CA TYR A 693 8.26 4.79 -24.83
C TYR A 693 7.52 3.71 -24.05
N ILE A 694 6.25 3.92 -23.66
CA ILE A 694 5.56 2.99 -22.74
C ILE A 694 5.24 1.66 -23.42
N SER A 695 4.69 1.66 -24.63
CA SER A 695 4.32 0.43 -25.34
C SER A 695 5.52 -0.52 -25.57
N PRO A 696 6.66 -0.07 -26.13
CA PRO A 696 7.86 -0.91 -26.23
C PRO A 696 8.35 -1.46 -24.88
N LEU A 697 8.21 -0.67 -23.82
CA LEU A 697 8.62 -1.02 -22.47
C LEU A 697 7.67 -2.06 -21.83
N VAL A 698 6.35 -1.91 -22.01
CA VAL A 698 5.32 -2.87 -21.57
C VAL A 698 5.51 -4.22 -22.28
N HIS A 699 5.66 -4.23 -23.60
CA HIS A 699 5.90 -5.48 -24.34
C HIS A 699 7.20 -6.16 -23.88
N SER A 700 8.28 -5.39 -23.71
CA SER A 700 9.54 -5.90 -23.15
C SER A 700 9.39 -6.45 -21.73
N PHE A 701 8.57 -5.83 -20.88
CA PHE A 701 8.29 -6.27 -19.51
C PHE A 701 7.50 -7.58 -19.49
N LEU A 702 6.41 -7.67 -20.26
CA LEU A 702 5.59 -8.89 -20.38
C LEU A 702 6.39 -10.06 -20.97
N ASP A 703 7.32 -9.79 -21.88
CA ASP A 703 8.12 -10.84 -22.49
C ASP A 703 9.24 -11.39 -21.60
N THR A 704 9.66 -10.65 -20.57
CA THR A 704 10.80 -10.97 -19.70
C THR A 704 10.41 -10.98 -18.21
N GLN A 705 10.46 -9.83 -17.55
CA GLN A 705 10.29 -9.64 -16.12
C GLN A 705 9.01 -10.29 -15.56
N PHE A 706 7.88 -10.21 -16.28
CA PHE A 706 6.63 -10.85 -15.85
C PHE A 706 6.81 -12.37 -15.69
N LYS A 707 7.45 -13.04 -16.66
CA LYS A 707 7.66 -14.50 -16.66
C LYS A 707 8.69 -14.93 -15.61
N GLU A 708 9.71 -14.08 -15.40
CA GLU A 708 10.69 -14.27 -14.32
C GLU A 708 10.00 -14.19 -12.94
N GLU A 709 9.09 -13.23 -12.74
CA GLU A 709 8.34 -13.06 -11.50
C GLU A 709 7.38 -14.22 -11.22
N VAL A 710 6.60 -14.66 -12.22
CA VAL A 710 5.74 -15.85 -12.14
C VAL A 710 6.54 -17.07 -11.69
N SER A 711 7.67 -17.33 -12.36
CA SER A 711 8.55 -18.46 -12.03
C SER A 711 9.21 -18.35 -10.65
N ALA A 712 9.42 -17.14 -10.12
CA ALA A 712 10.03 -16.92 -8.81
C ALA A 712 9.05 -17.18 -7.65
N ILE A 713 7.74 -17.05 -7.87
CA ILE A 713 6.72 -17.21 -6.81
C ILE A 713 5.86 -18.47 -6.91
N GLU A 714 5.84 -19.18 -8.04
CA GLU A 714 4.95 -20.33 -8.27
C GLU A 714 4.90 -21.30 -7.07
N SER A 715 6.07 -21.71 -6.57
CA SER A 715 6.22 -22.64 -5.45
C SER A 715 5.66 -22.09 -4.13
N ALA A 716 5.83 -20.79 -3.89
CA ALA A 716 5.32 -20.11 -2.69
C ALA A 716 3.83 -19.74 -2.80
N ALA A 717 3.33 -19.41 -3.99
CA ALA A 717 1.92 -19.18 -4.26
C ALA A 717 1.12 -20.46 -4.02
N TYR A 718 1.65 -21.60 -4.47
CA TYR A 718 1.12 -22.92 -4.16
C TYR A 718 1.06 -23.19 -2.64
N MET A 719 2.20 -23.02 -1.96
CA MET A 719 2.30 -23.23 -0.51
C MET A 719 1.36 -22.32 0.29
N ASN A 720 1.17 -21.08 -0.16
CA ASN A 720 0.18 -20.14 0.35
C ASN A 720 -1.26 -20.66 0.16
N ASN A 721 -1.60 -21.21 -1.01
CA ASN A 721 -2.96 -21.68 -1.29
C ASN A 721 -3.35 -22.87 -0.41
N ILE A 722 -2.44 -23.84 -0.17
CA ILE A 722 -2.64 -24.90 0.84
C ILE A 722 -2.90 -24.29 2.23
N ARG A 723 -2.05 -23.35 2.65
CA ARG A 723 -2.12 -22.74 3.99
C ARG A 723 -3.42 -21.96 4.21
N ARG A 724 -3.99 -21.40 3.14
CA ARG A 724 -5.15 -20.50 3.18
C ARG A 724 -6.48 -21.12 2.75
N GLY A 725 -6.48 -22.31 2.15
CA GLY A 725 -7.69 -22.93 1.63
C GLY A 725 -8.20 -22.23 0.38
N ASN A 726 -7.29 -21.73 -0.45
CA ASN A 726 -7.65 -21.15 -1.73
C ASN A 726 -7.80 -22.28 -2.75
N GLU A 727 -8.99 -22.42 -3.36
CA GLU A 727 -9.26 -23.37 -4.45
C GLU A 727 -8.61 -22.97 -5.80
N ASN A 728 -7.98 -21.79 -5.85
CA ASN A 728 -7.43 -21.22 -7.07
C ASN A 728 -6.15 -21.96 -7.52
N ASP A 729 -6.08 -22.32 -8.80
CA ASP A 729 -4.84 -22.71 -9.45
C ASP A 729 -4.06 -21.46 -9.89
N PHE A 730 -2.84 -21.31 -9.38
CA PHE A 730 -1.97 -20.17 -9.69
C PHE A 730 -1.60 -20.11 -11.18
N ARG A 731 -1.42 -21.27 -11.86
CA ARG A 731 -1.09 -21.29 -13.29
C ARG A 731 -2.24 -20.77 -14.14
N THR A 732 -3.45 -21.29 -13.89
CA THR A 732 -4.66 -20.81 -14.57
C THR A 732 -4.89 -19.31 -14.34
N ASP A 733 -4.70 -18.82 -13.10
CA ASP A 733 -4.92 -17.41 -12.77
C ASP A 733 -3.82 -16.49 -13.36
N GLU A 734 -2.55 -16.90 -13.42
CA GLU A 734 -1.48 -16.11 -14.06
C GLU A 734 -1.59 -16.11 -15.59
N GLU A 735 -1.90 -17.25 -16.23
CA GLU A 735 -2.12 -17.34 -17.68
C GLU A 735 -3.25 -16.41 -18.14
N GLN A 736 -4.33 -16.31 -17.34
CA GLN A 736 -5.42 -15.36 -17.55
C GLN A 736 -4.96 -13.90 -17.43
N LEU A 737 -4.21 -13.55 -16.37
CA LEU A 737 -3.68 -12.19 -16.18
C LEU A 737 -2.70 -11.79 -17.30
N ASN A 738 -1.80 -12.69 -17.70
CA ASN A 738 -0.87 -12.49 -18.80
C ASN A 738 -1.61 -12.25 -20.13
N THR A 739 -2.63 -13.07 -20.41
CA THR A 739 -3.51 -12.91 -21.57
C THR A 739 -4.24 -11.56 -21.54
N TRP A 740 -4.76 -11.16 -20.37
CA TRP A 740 -5.40 -9.86 -20.18
C TRP A 740 -4.45 -8.70 -20.44
N LEU A 741 -3.23 -8.73 -19.87
CA LEU A 741 -2.22 -7.69 -20.05
C LEU A 741 -1.77 -7.54 -21.50
N GLN A 742 -1.60 -8.65 -22.23
CA GLN A 742 -1.27 -8.63 -23.66
C GLN A 742 -2.42 -8.04 -24.49
N ARG A 743 -3.68 -8.42 -24.21
CA ARG A 743 -4.86 -7.84 -24.88
C ARG A 743 -5.00 -6.35 -24.58
N ARG A 744 -4.75 -5.93 -23.33
CA ARG A 744 -4.78 -4.52 -22.89
C ARG A 744 -3.71 -3.67 -23.59
N ALA A 745 -2.48 -4.18 -23.69
CA ALA A 745 -1.40 -3.52 -24.44
C ALA A 745 -1.77 -3.37 -25.93
N ALA A 746 -2.25 -4.46 -26.55
CA ALA A 746 -2.67 -4.45 -27.95
C ALA A 746 -3.88 -3.52 -28.20
N PHE A 747 -4.82 -3.41 -27.27
CA PHE A 747 -5.91 -2.43 -27.35
C PHE A 747 -5.35 -1.00 -27.37
N LEU A 748 -4.54 -0.62 -26.38
CA LEU A 748 -4.00 0.74 -26.28
C LEU A 748 -3.10 1.10 -27.47
N ASP A 749 -2.29 0.16 -27.97
CA ASP A 749 -1.48 0.36 -29.18
C ASP A 749 -2.29 0.73 -30.42
N ASN A 750 -3.46 0.11 -30.59
CA ASN A 750 -4.35 0.39 -31.72
C ASN A 750 -5.20 1.64 -31.47
N TYR A 751 -5.75 1.80 -30.27
CA TYR A 751 -6.57 2.96 -29.90
C TYR A 751 -5.77 4.27 -30.01
N VAL A 752 -4.60 4.34 -29.39
CA VAL A 752 -3.74 5.53 -29.37
C VAL A 752 -3.25 5.91 -30.79
N LYS A 753 -3.21 4.95 -31.71
CA LYS A 753 -2.83 5.17 -33.11
C LYS A 753 -3.94 5.78 -33.96
N ASP A 754 -5.19 5.38 -33.75
CA ASP A 754 -6.35 5.87 -34.48
C ASP A 754 -7.63 5.77 -33.63
N PRO A 755 -7.88 6.73 -32.71
CA PRO A 755 -9.04 6.69 -31.82
C PRO A 755 -10.38 6.71 -32.57
N ASP A 756 -10.42 7.38 -33.73
CA ASP A 756 -11.61 7.50 -34.59
C ASP A 756 -11.98 6.16 -35.28
N ALA A 757 -11.07 5.17 -35.27
CA ALA A 757 -11.35 3.81 -35.75
C ALA A 757 -12.18 2.97 -34.76
N PHE A 758 -12.45 3.48 -33.56
CA PHE A 758 -13.21 2.77 -32.52
C PHE A 758 -14.56 3.44 -32.23
N SER A 759 -15.54 2.62 -31.89
CA SER A 759 -16.84 3.03 -31.36
C SER A 759 -16.94 2.63 -29.89
N CYS A 760 -17.54 3.49 -29.07
CA CYS A 760 -17.71 3.27 -27.64
C CYS A 760 -19.04 2.58 -27.34
N VAL A 761 -18.98 1.44 -26.65
CA VAL A 761 -20.13 0.83 -25.98
C VAL A 761 -20.12 1.29 -24.52
N GLN A 762 -21.13 2.06 -24.12
CA GLN A 762 -21.30 2.46 -22.73
C GLN A 762 -22.27 1.51 -22.00
N TYR A 763 -21.76 0.74 -21.06
CA TYR A 763 -22.55 -0.10 -20.16
C TYR A 763 -23.03 0.73 -18.96
N SER A 764 -24.33 1.04 -18.91
CA SER A 764 -24.93 1.88 -17.87
C SER A 764 -25.49 1.07 -16.70
N PHE A 765 -24.59 0.64 -15.80
CA PHE A 765 -24.97 -0.04 -14.56
C PHE A 765 -25.66 0.92 -13.58
N GLN A 766 -26.44 0.37 -12.63
CA GLN A 766 -27.04 1.15 -11.53
C GLN A 766 -26.01 1.92 -10.68
N TRP A 767 -24.76 1.44 -10.61
CA TRP A 767 -23.69 2.04 -9.81
C TRP A 767 -22.80 3.03 -10.60
N GLY A 768 -22.91 3.09 -11.93
CA GLY A 768 -22.05 3.91 -12.79
C GLY A 768 -21.99 3.39 -14.23
N ASN A 769 -21.29 4.14 -15.08
CA ASN A 769 -21.04 3.74 -16.48
C ASN A 769 -19.63 3.15 -16.60
N LEU A 770 -19.48 2.08 -17.40
CA LEU A 770 -18.20 1.67 -17.96
C LEU A 770 -18.22 1.90 -19.47
N SER A 771 -17.12 2.38 -20.04
CA SER A 771 -16.91 2.36 -21.50
C SER A 771 -16.23 1.06 -21.93
N HIS A 772 -16.47 0.65 -23.17
CA HIS A 772 -15.73 -0.42 -23.80
C HIS A 772 -15.59 -0.12 -25.30
N TYR A 773 -14.37 0.00 -25.79
CA TYR A 773 -14.09 0.39 -27.17
C TYR A 773 -13.91 -0.82 -28.09
N VAL A 774 -14.71 -0.84 -29.15
CA VAL A 774 -14.69 -1.89 -30.19
C VAL A 774 -14.31 -1.22 -31.52
N PRO A 775 -13.47 -1.82 -32.37
CA PRO A 775 -13.21 -1.29 -33.71
C PRO A 775 -14.53 -1.14 -34.50
N THR A 776 -14.74 0.03 -35.11
CA THR A 776 -16.03 0.38 -35.72
C THR A 776 -16.36 -0.56 -36.88
N GLY A 777 -17.47 -1.28 -36.75
CA GLY A 777 -17.94 -2.29 -37.70
C GLY A 777 -17.61 -3.74 -37.32
N GLU A 778 -16.91 -3.98 -36.22
CA GLU A 778 -16.69 -5.33 -35.67
C GLU A 778 -17.83 -5.78 -34.72
N VAL A 779 -17.84 -7.08 -34.41
CA VAL A 779 -18.76 -7.70 -33.45
C VAL A 779 -18.27 -7.48 -32.02
N LEU A 780 -19.19 -7.23 -31.08
CA LEU A 780 -18.89 -7.02 -29.66
C LEU A 780 -18.27 -8.25 -28.98
N GLY A 781 -18.78 -9.44 -29.28
CA GLY A 781 -18.20 -10.73 -28.88
C GLY A 781 -18.50 -11.21 -27.45
N TYR A 782 -18.95 -10.32 -26.56
CA TYR A 782 -19.35 -10.68 -25.19
C TYR A 782 -20.44 -9.74 -24.65
N LEU A 783 -20.94 -10.00 -23.44
CA LEU A 783 -21.68 -9.03 -22.63
C LEU A 783 -21.22 -9.14 -21.16
N PRO A 784 -21.32 -8.08 -20.34
CA PRO A 784 -21.01 -8.16 -18.90
C PRO A 784 -22.05 -9.03 -18.16
N LEU A 785 -21.82 -10.34 -18.18
CA LEU A 785 -22.65 -11.41 -17.62
C LEU A 785 -21.74 -12.56 -17.11
N PRO A 786 -22.19 -13.36 -16.11
CA PRO A 786 -21.37 -14.43 -15.51
C PRO A 786 -20.86 -15.49 -16.48
N GLU A 787 -21.55 -15.73 -17.59
CA GLU A 787 -21.14 -16.66 -18.65
C GLU A 787 -19.88 -16.22 -19.42
N TYR A 788 -19.50 -14.94 -19.32
CA TYR A 788 -18.24 -14.37 -19.84
C TYR A 788 -17.20 -14.11 -18.72
N GLY A 789 -17.42 -14.64 -17.51
CA GLY A 789 -16.56 -14.41 -16.34
C GLY A 789 -16.80 -13.09 -15.60
N GLU A 790 -17.76 -12.28 -16.07
CA GLU A 790 -18.07 -10.96 -15.53
C GLU A 790 -19.08 -11.08 -14.38
N THR A 791 -18.72 -10.63 -13.17
CA THR A 791 -19.51 -10.88 -11.95
C THR A 791 -19.76 -9.61 -11.16
N GLN A 792 -21.00 -9.42 -10.70
CA GLN A 792 -21.38 -8.29 -9.85
C GLN A 792 -21.33 -8.67 -8.37
N VAL A 793 -20.70 -7.83 -7.54
CA VAL A 793 -20.78 -7.99 -6.08
C VAL A 793 -22.19 -7.62 -5.62
N LYS A 794 -22.85 -8.54 -4.89
CA LYS A 794 -24.16 -8.27 -4.28
C LYS A 794 -23.99 -7.31 -3.11
N THR A 795 -24.65 -6.16 -3.18
CA THR A 795 -24.61 -5.12 -2.14
C THR A 795 -26.02 -4.69 -1.72
N GLN A 796 -26.14 -3.77 -0.76
CA GLN A 796 -27.45 -3.18 -0.41
C GLN A 796 -28.10 -2.46 -1.60
N ILE A 797 -27.30 -1.95 -2.54
CA ILE A 797 -27.73 -1.26 -3.77
C ILE A 797 -27.97 -2.31 -4.89
N LEU A 798 -27.06 -3.28 -5.02
CA LEU A 798 -27.02 -4.24 -6.12
C LEU A 798 -27.59 -5.59 -5.68
N LYS A 799 -28.92 -5.67 -5.58
CA LYS A 799 -29.65 -6.87 -5.11
C LYS A 799 -30.04 -7.84 -6.22
N ASN A 800 -30.31 -7.34 -7.41
CA ASN A 800 -30.81 -8.13 -8.53
C ASN A 800 -29.68 -8.48 -9.49
N GLU A 801 -29.69 -9.71 -9.98
CA GLU A 801 -28.74 -10.23 -10.96
C GLU A 801 -29.03 -9.63 -12.35
N ILE A 802 -27.97 -9.26 -13.09
CA ILE A 802 -28.08 -8.87 -14.50
C ILE A 802 -28.28 -10.16 -15.32
N ILE A 803 -29.38 -10.24 -16.06
CA ILE A 803 -29.76 -11.41 -16.87
C ILE A 803 -29.72 -11.14 -18.38
N GLY A 804 -29.29 -9.94 -18.77
CA GLY A 804 -29.18 -9.52 -20.16
C GLY A 804 -28.98 -8.01 -20.26
N TRP A 805 -28.90 -7.51 -21.49
CA TRP A 805 -28.71 -6.10 -21.81
C TRP A 805 -29.71 -5.67 -22.90
N GLN A 806 -30.05 -4.39 -22.92
CA GLN A 806 -30.92 -3.79 -23.94
C GLN A 806 -30.31 -2.49 -24.49
N ASP A 807 -30.59 -2.17 -25.75
CA ASP A 807 -30.07 -1.00 -26.46
C ASP A 807 -30.76 0.32 -26.08
N GLU A 808 -30.33 1.42 -26.70
CA GLU A 808 -30.92 2.75 -26.53
C GLU A 808 -32.42 2.86 -26.88
N ASP A 809 -32.96 1.92 -27.68
CA ASP A 809 -34.36 1.83 -28.08
C ASP A 809 -35.16 0.82 -27.22
N GLY A 810 -34.50 0.10 -26.30
CA GLY A 810 -35.09 -0.89 -25.40
C GLY A 810 -35.20 -2.30 -25.99
N ASN A 811 -34.49 -2.61 -27.09
CA ASN A 811 -34.45 -3.95 -27.67
C ASN A 811 -33.38 -4.82 -26.97
N PRO A 812 -33.61 -6.11 -26.75
CA PRO A 812 -32.58 -7.01 -26.21
C PRO A 812 -31.34 -7.08 -27.11
N VAL A 813 -30.15 -7.04 -26.50
CA VAL A 813 -28.85 -7.12 -27.16
C VAL A 813 -28.25 -8.52 -26.98
N SER A 814 -27.62 -9.05 -28.02
CA SER A 814 -26.77 -10.25 -27.99
C SER A 814 -25.31 -9.88 -28.23
N ALA A 815 -24.38 -10.72 -27.75
CA ALA A 815 -22.94 -10.54 -27.98
C ALA A 815 -22.55 -10.47 -29.48
N ASP A 816 -23.34 -11.07 -30.37
CA ASP A 816 -23.15 -11.01 -31.83
C ASP A 816 -23.50 -9.64 -32.47
N ILE A 817 -23.84 -8.62 -31.68
CA ILE A 817 -24.14 -7.27 -32.20
C ILE A 817 -22.89 -6.63 -32.85
N VAL A 818 -23.08 -6.05 -34.03
CA VAL A 818 -22.06 -5.25 -34.72
C VAL A 818 -22.10 -3.81 -34.19
N ILE A 819 -20.96 -3.28 -33.75
CA ILE A 819 -20.84 -1.92 -33.21
C ILE A 819 -20.42 -0.97 -34.35
N ASP A 820 -21.40 -0.42 -35.06
CA ASP A 820 -21.23 0.47 -36.22
C ASP A 820 -21.16 1.97 -35.86
N ARG A 821 -21.36 2.30 -34.58
CA ARG A 821 -21.35 3.63 -33.97
C ARG A 821 -21.31 3.49 -32.45
N ASP A 822 -21.13 4.59 -31.72
CA ASP A 822 -21.31 4.62 -30.27
C ASP A 822 -22.70 4.12 -29.84
N ARG A 823 -22.75 3.27 -28.81
CA ARG A 823 -23.97 2.65 -28.26
C ARG A 823 -24.06 2.83 -26.75
N THR A 824 -25.26 2.78 -26.21
CA THR A 824 -25.48 2.71 -24.75
C THR A 824 -26.34 1.50 -24.45
N PHE A 825 -25.81 0.57 -23.66
CA PHE A 825 -26.53 -0.61 -23.22
C PHE A 825 -26.95 -0.45 -21.76
N THR A 826 -28.20 -0.77 -21.46
CA THR A 826 -28.74 -0.78 -20.11
C THR A 826 -29.00 -2.22 -19.63
N PRO A 827 -28.68 -2.56 -18.38
CA PRO A 827 -28.81 -3.92 -17.87
C PRO A 827 -30.28 -4.27 -17.60
N VAL A 828 -30.67 -5.48 -18.00
CA VAL A 828 -31.94 -6.09 -17.65
C VAL A 828 -31.74 -6.91 -16.38
N TYR A 829 -32.50 -6.58 -15.34
CA TYR A 829 -32.41 -7.23 -14.03
C TYR A 829 -33.48 -8.30 -13.84
N LYS A 830 -33.13 -9.33 -13.07
CA LYS A 830 -34.02 -10.41 -12.61
C LYS A 830 -35.08 -9.96 -11.60
#